data_AF-A0A3B3B9K3-F1
#
_entry.id   AF-A0A3B3B9K3-F1
#
_cell.length_a   1.000
_cell.length_b   1.000
_cell.length_c   1.000
_cell.angle_alpha   90.00
_cell.angle_beta   90.00
_cell.angle_gamma   90.00
#
_symmetry.space_group_name_H-M   'P 1'
#
loop_
_entity.id
_entity.type
_entity.pdbx_description
1 polymer ?
#
loop_
_entity_poly.entity_id
_entity_poly.type
_entity_poly.pdbx_seq_one_letter_code
_entity_poly.pdbx_strand_id
1 'polypeptide(L)'
;MVGLSICFFFSFIFILGTILIKDFGVKSKQYCKLSFIVKTLIIFVVSAITGMNIRKVYHAGLPAEKINNLNGYRCLTVQFPLMNAELHYSLSGHNSDLFFIEPSGTLFTLSTIQNMEDIVITVHVEDNGENPKSDTTTVSVRFQNISDFPEMKVDVLSSSLSEDEPVGALVALVSAVSIRAEPISLYIAAGNFEDIFHVDQSSGALTLEKSLDYENRQEFTLLIEARDSGSPPFSSFLEVHLNVTDVNDNYPQFTQAEYRCEIFENLAPSTVCEVFAIDADSLSFSAVRYGIIEGNDEEYFTIDPDNGLLSTTVSLDRETIAVYTLTVEAVESDNPLHKDTAKIILLILDKNDNAPQFPQTYFAQVSEDVPVGHTVIQVTSTDDDSNSVITYSMVGQSEAAPFSINFRTGWITVETLLDREAQDHYILKIHASDSAWSVSANVTIIISDVNDNSPKFIDHIFTAVLTETKEKDTFVLQVVATDADIGKNSDIFYIIDPPNPLSGVISVNSHLDRELWSIYNLTVAAIDNGSPPATGTTNVIVTIRDVNDNVMENQPEGTVVTRLNAFDSDLPPNQGPFTYWLLNQSSSSAFLLTADGVLLTTKSLDRERISAYRILVVVEDAGFPMPLSSTTAIHIKVLDENDNPPLPRNIFIEVKYFGSSFQGGMIGNVHPEDHDEFDTFSCVIRNGPVNMFSIPNGTCELWSSPFQGEATFNVTVEAADELQFTVNNSIYVNYKGFTNASINSCILFYVSLSSMEEFLSSKYLRFVKALDSLFNLQASKTHVFGIKQIGKEILLLAAVKNYNGQYLSKEVASGISTGHKKSLEAQSNVTISHITSDPCITNPCQNKATCSKNIYISQEVAVLESMAVIFVSPQKEIFNCTCPSGFSGSFCEDDIDECEVNPCKNNGTCENTAGGFICHCPAGFSGTFCSADVDECLRVKCQNGGTCVASDNGSYCHCVPGFEGKFILQSKDFCPG
;
A
#
# COMPACT_ATOMS: atom_id res chain seq x y z
N MET A 1 34.66 -33.82 36.76
CA MET A 1 33.60 -34.86 36.86
C MET A 1 32.75 -35.02 35.59
N VAL A 2 33.22 -34.59 34.40
CA VAL A 2 32.46 -34.69 33.13
C VAL A 2 33.05 -35.75 32.17
N GLY A 3 34.30 -36.19 32.38
CA GLY A 3 34.96 -37.18 31.52
C GLY A 3 34.52 -38.64 31.71
N LEU A 4 34.03 -39.03 32.90
CA LEU A 4 33.61 -40.41 33.16
C LEU A 4 32.19 -40.74 32.67
N SER A 5 31.31 -39.74 32.51
CA SER A 5 29.95 -39.96 31.98
C SER A 5 29.89 -40.07 30.46
N ILE A 6 30.89 -39.54 29.74
CA ILE A 6 30.93 -39.56 28.27
C ILE A 6 31.35 -40.95 27.76
N CYS A 7 32.30 -41.63 28.40
CA CYS A 7 32.69 -43.00 28.02
C CYS A 7 31.55 -44.03 28.19
N PHE A 8 30.72 -43.90 29.23
CA PHE A 8 29.58 -44.79 29.42
C PHE A 8 28.48 -44.60 28.36
N PHE A 9 28.30 -43.38 27.85
CA PHE A 9 27.31 -43.08 26.82
C PHE A 9 27.72 -43.62 25.44
N PHE A 10 29.02 -43.53 25.09
CA PHE A 10 29.55 -44.09 23.83
C PHE A 10 29.62 -45.61 23.80
N SER A 11 29.94 -46.27 24.93
CA SER A 11 29.87 -47.74 25.02
C SER A 11 28.44 -48.29 24.91
N PHE A 12 27.44 -47.55 25.39
CA PHE A 12 26.04 -47.97 25.31
C PHE A 12 25.48 -47.91 23.87
N ILE A 13 25.88 -46.90 23.09
CA ILE A 13 25.49 -46.75 21.67
C ILE A 13 26.18 -47.79 20.78
N PHE A 14 27.46 -48.09 21.04
CA PHE A 14 28.20 -49.13 20.29
C PHE A 14 27.61 -50.53 20.52
N ILE A 15 27.21 -50.83 21.77
CA ILE A 15 26.59 -52.11 22.14
C ILE A 15 25.18 -52.23 21.53
N LEU A 16 24.36 -51.16 21.55
CA LEU A 16 23.05 -51.16 20.87
C LEU A 16 23.18 -51.35 19.35
N GLY A 17 24.19 -50.73 18.72
CA GLY A 17 24.47 -50.87 17.29
C GLY A 17 24.88 -52.29 16.91
N THR A 18 25.71 -52.96 17.72
CA THR A 18 26.08 -54.36 17.47
C THR A 18 24.96 -55.37 17.76
N ILE A 19 24.03 -55.06 18.67
CA ILE A 19 22.87 -55.93 18.98
C ILE A 19 21.82 -55.83 17.86
N LEU A 20 21.61 -54.65 17.26
CA LEU A 20 20.68 -54.47 16.14
C LEU A 20 21.19 -55.09 14.81
N ILE A 21 22.49 -55.30 14.66
CA ILE A 21 23.12 -55.85 13.43
C ILE A 21 23.11 -57.40 13.39
N LYS A 22 22.90 -58.08 14.53
CA LYS A 22 22.88 -59.55 14.58
C LYS A 22 21.53 -60.18 14.20
N ASP A 23 20.43 -59.41 14.26
CA ASP A 23 19.07 -59.92 14.00
C ASP A 23 18.52 -59.59 12.60
N PHE A 24 19.17 -58.73 11.83
CA PHE A 24 18.80 -58.45 10.43
C PHE A 24 19.94 -58.82 9.49
N GLY A 25 19.81 -59.98 8.82
CA GLY A 25 20.73 -60.40 7.77
C GLY A 25 20.75 -59.41 6.61
N VAL A 26 21.80 -58.59 6.52
CA VAL A 26 21.99 -57.58 5.47
C VAL A 26 23.18 -57.95 4.58
N LYS A 27 22.96 -57.97 3.25
CA LYS A 27 23.94 -58.27 2.19
C LYS A 27 25.02 -57.17 2.06
N SER A 28 26.23 -57.56 1.64
CA SER A 28 27.47 -56.75 1.76
C SER A 28 27.52 -55.39 1.05
N LYS A 29 26.66 -55.10 0.06
CA LYS A 29 26.63 -53.77 -0.60
C LYS A 29 26.13 -52.62 0.30
N GLN A 30 25.54 -52.90 1.46
CA GLN A 30 25.12 -51.86 2.42
C GLN A 30 26.14 -51.56 3.54
N TYR A 31 27.20 -52.35 3.69
CA TYR A 31 28.21 -52.13 4.75
C TYR A 31 29.05 -50.85 4.54
N CYS A 32 29.41 -50.52 3.28
CA CYS A 32 30.17 -49.31 2.98
C CYS A 32 29.37 -48.01 3.17
N LYS A 33 28.05 -48.03 2.92
CA LYS A 33 27.19 -46.83 3.10
C LYS A 33 26.90 -46.54 4.57
N LEU A 34 26.73 -47.56 5.42
CA LEU A 34 26.39 -47.36 6.83
C LEU A 34 27.60 -46.95 7.69
N SER A 35 28.80 -47.45 7.38
CA SER A 35 30.05 -47.09 8.07
C SER A 35 30.46 -45.63 7.81
N PHE A 36 30.21 -45.12 6.60
CA PHE A 36 30.50 -43.73 6.23
C PHE A 36 29.57 -42.74 6.94
N ILE A 37 28.26 -43.06 6.99
CA ILE A 37 27.25 -42.18 7.62
C ILE A 37 27.49 -42.05 9.14
N VAL A 38 27.86 -43.13 9.83
CA VAL A 38 28.11 -43.12 11.28
C VAL A 38 29.41 -42.36 11.62
N LYS A 39 30.47 -42.47 10.80
CA LYS A 39 31.70 -41.68 10.97
C LYS A 39 31.45 -40.17 10.78
N THR A 40 30.66 -39.79 9.78
CA THR A 40 30.35 -38.39 9.50
C THR A 40 29.49 -37.75 10.59
N LEU A 41 28.50 -38.49 11.13
CA LEU A 41 27.63 -37.98 12.19
C LEU A 41 28.39 -37.70 13.50
N ILE A 42 29.36 -38.55 13.84
CA ILE A 42 30.19 -38.39 15.05
C ILE A 42 31.12 -37.16 14.93
N ILE A 43 31.68 -36.91 13.75
CA ILE A 43 32.55 -35.76 13.49
C ILE A 43 31.77 -34.44 13.57
N PHE A 44 30.56 -34.39 13.05
CA PHE A 44 29.68 -33.22 13.13
C PHE A 44 29.26 -32.90 14.57
N VAL A 45 28.92 -33.91 15.37
CA VAL A 45 28.51 -33.71 16.77
C VAL A 45 29.68 -33.26 17.65
N VAL A 46 30.89 -33.76 17.41
CA VAL A 46 32.10 -33.34 18.15
C VAL A 46 32.50 -31.90 17.81
N SER A 47 32.39 -31.49 16.54
CA SER A 47 32.65 -30.11 16.11
C SER A 47 31.64 -29.11 16.71
N ALA A 48 30.36 -29.48 16.76
CA ALA A 48 29.29 -28.65 17.31
C ALA A 48 29.37 -28.42 18.84
N ILE A 49 29.92 -29.38 19.60
CA ILE A 49 30.03 -29.28 21.08
C ILE A 49 31.33 -28.58 21.52
N THR A 50 32.40 -28.66 20.72
CA THR A 50 33.73 -28.15 21.10
C THR A 50 34.15 -26.86 20.40
N GLY A 51 33.40 -26.42 19.38
CA GLY A 51 33.70 -25.19 18.62
C GLY A 51 34.96 -25.27 17.75
N MET A 52 35.50 -26.47 17.49
CA MET A 52 36.71 -26.66 16.67
C MET A 52 36.39 -26.97 15.20
N ASN A 53 37.17 -26.37 14.30
CA ASN A 53 37.10 -26.56 12.84
C ASN A 53 37.48 -27.99 12.43
N ILE A 54 36.67 -28.58 11.53
CA ILE A 54 36.72 -29.99 11.08
C ILE A 54 38.13 -30.39 10.55
N ARG A 55 38.88 -29.47 9.94
CA ARG A 55 40.26 -29.74 9.46
C ARG A 55 41.29 -29.93 10.58
N LYS A 56 41.09 -29.34 11.77
CA LYS A 56 42.01 -29.52 12.92
C LYS A 56 41.80 -30.83 13.67
N VAL A 57 40.61 -31.45 13.54
CA VAL A 57 40.32 -32.78 14.10
C VAL A 57 41.07 -33.87 13.32
N TYR A 58 41.31 -33.67 12.03
CA TYR A 58 42.08 -34.59 11.18
C TYR A 58 43.60 -34.57 11.45
N HIS A 59 44.16 -33.49 12.02
CA HIS A 59 45.61 -33.29 12.14
C HIS A 59 46.17 -33.31 13.58
N ALA A 60 45.35 -33.46 14.62
CA ALA A 60 45.85 -33.69 15.98
C ALA A 60 46.23 -35.17 16.15
N GLY A 61 47.51 -35.46 15.91
CA GLY A 61 48.07 -36.80 15.77
C GLY A 61 47.85 -37.76 16.95
N LEU A 62 47.71 -39.04 16.57
CA LEU A 62 48.06 -40.20 17.39
C LEU A 62 49.20 -40.96 16.66
N PRO A 63 50.13 -41.61 17.38
CA PRO A 63 51.43 -42.04 16.85
C PRO A 63 51.32 -43.19 15.85
N ALA A 64 52.12 -43.11 14.79
CA ALA A 64 52.33 -44.16 13.81
C ALA A 64 53.17 -45.30 14.40
N GLU A 65 52.52 -46.36 14.89
CA GLU A 65 53.08 -47.71 14.98
C GLU A 65 51.94 -48.72 15.21
N LYS A 66 51.34 -49.16 14.09
CA LYS A 66 50.42 -50.31 13.87
C LYS A 66 49.32 -49.99 12.84
N ILE A 67 49.70 -49.59 11.63
CA ILE A 67 48.84 -49.78 10.44
C ILE A 67 49.77 -50.08 9.24
N ASN A 68 50.42 -51.23 9.27
CA ASN A 68 50.92 -51.90 8.07
C ASN A 68 50.06 -53.14 7.88
N ASN A 69 48.93 -52.96 7.21
CA ASN A 69 48.18 -53.93 6.43
C ASN A 69 46.82 -53.31 6.15
N LEU A 70 46.74 -52.54 5.07
CA LEU A 70 45.50 -52.24 4.32
C LEU A 70 45.84 -51.45 3.03
N ASN A 71 46.98 -51.74 2.40
CA ASN A 71 47.22 -51.40 0.99
C ASN A 71 47.15 -52.72 0.23
N GLY A 72 45.99 -53.04 -0.33
CA GLY A 72 45.80 -54.33 -0.97
C GLY A 72 44.36 -54.65 -1.33
N TYR A 73 43.63 -53.69 -1.90
CA TYR A 73 42.46 -54.02 -2.69
C TYR A 73 42.59 -53.31 -4.03
N ARG A 74 43.45 -53.87 -4.90
CA ARG A 74 43.24 -53.74 -6.35
C ARG A 74 41.84 -54.27 -6.63
N CYS A 75 41.03 -53.52 -7.36
CA CYS A 75 39.87 -54.07 -8.07
C CYS A 75 40.41 -54.96 -9.20
N LEU A 76 40.98 -56.11 -8.82
CA LEU A 76 41.02 -57.25 -9.70
C LEU A 76 39.57 -57.70 -9.83
N THR A 77 39.09 -57.81 -11.06
CA THR A 77 37.98 -58.69 -11.39
C THR A 77 38.43 -60.12 -11.09
N VAL A 78 38.54 -60.46 -9.80
CA VAL A 78 38.70 -61.83 -9.38
C VAL A 78 37.33 -62.43 -9.60
N GLN A 79 37.20 -63.15 -10.71
CA GLN A 79 36.25 -64.24 -10.80
C GLN A 79 36.56 -65.13 -9.59
N PHE A 80 35.76 -65.00 -8.53
CA PHE A 80 35.96 -65.80 -7.32
C PHE A 80 36.02 -67.27 -7.77
N PRO A 81 37.14 -68.00 -7.57
CA PRO A 81 37.00 -69.43 -7.51
C PRO A 81 36.05 -69.64 -6.34
N LEU A 82 34.94 -70.31 -6.61
CA LEU A 82 33.95 -70.65 -5.60
C LEU A 82 34.72 -71.19 -4.37
N MET A 83 34.66 -70.54 -3.21
CA MET A 83 35.25 -71.08 -1.96
C MET A 83 34.74 -72.50 -1.65
N ASN A 84 33.65 -72.93 -2.32
CA ASN A 84 33.14 -74.30 -2.29
C ASN A 84 34.00 -75.32 -3.07
N ALA A 85 35.05 -74.91 -3.78
CA ALA A 85 35.88 -75.79 -4.63
C ALA A 85 37.28 -76.09 -4.04
N GLU A 86 37.65 -75.50 -2.91
CA GLU A 86 38.92 -75.79 -2.25
C GLU A 86 38.84 -77.16 -1.57
N LEU A 87 39.68 -78.10 -2.02
CA LEU A 87 39.71 -79.48 -1.57
C LEU A 87 40.80 -79.66 -0.51
N HIS A 88 40.43 -80.23 0.64
CA HIS A 88 41.36 -80.62 1.69
C HIS A 88 41.60 -82.12 1.66
N TYR A 89 42.85 -82.51 1.45
CA TYR A 89 43.29 -83.89 1.43
C TYR A 89 43.86 -84.30 2.79
N SER A 90 43.55 -85.51 3.21
CA SER A 90 44.16 -86.16 4.38
C SER A 90 44.46 -87.63 4.09
N LEU A 91 45.52 -88.14 4.69
CA LEU A 91 45.96 -89.52 4.52
C LEU A 91 45.64 -90.33 5.77
N SER A 92 45.20 -91.56 5.58
CA SER A 92 44.92 -92.52 6.65
C SER A 92 45.32 -93.95 6.23
N GLY A 93 45.54 -94.82 7.21
CA GLY A 93 45.99 -96.21 6.97
C GLY A 93 47.41 -96.49 7.43
N HIS A 94 47.82 -97.75 7.34
CA HIS A 94 49.15 -98.22 7.76
C HIS A 94 50.24 -97.63 6.83
N ASN A 95 51.32 -97.09 7.40
CA ASN A 95 52.40 -96.38 6.68
C ASN A 95 52.00 -95.05 5.99
N SER A 96 50.82 -94.49 6.28
CA SER A 96 50.40 -93.18 5.74
C SER A 96 51.31 -92.02 6.18
N ASP A 97 51.98 -92.18 7.31
CA ASP A 97 53.01 -91.28 7.87
C ASP A 97 54.31 -91.23 7.05
N LEU A 98 54.49 -92.12 6.07
CA LEU A 98 55.62 -92.06 5.12
C LEU A 98 55.36 -91.11 3.94
N PHE A 99 54.12 -90.63 3.81
CA PHE A 99 53.69 -89.80 2.68
C PHE A 99 53.09 -88.49 3.19
N PHE A 100 53.17 -87.46 2.36
CA PHE A 100 52.33 -86.28 2.51
C PHE A 100 51.62 -86.04 1.18
N ILE A 101 50.43 -85.43 1.24
CA ILE A 101 49.66 -85.06 0.07
C ILE A 101 49.58 -83.54 0.01
N GLU A 102 49.93 -82.97 -1.13
CA GLU A 102 49.79 -81.54 -1.36
C GLU A 102 48.33 -81.16 -1.64
N PRO A 103 47.96 -79.88 -1.48
CA PRO A 103 46.62 -79.39 -1.85
C PRO A 103 46.26 -79.62 -3.34
N SER A 104 47.25 -79.85 -4.21
CA SER A 104 47.07 -80.26 -5.61
C SER A 104 46.54 -81.70 -5.77
N GLY A 105 46.56 -82.50 -4.70
CA GLY A 105 46.28 -83.94 -4.72
C GLY A 105 47.50 -84.81 -5.02
N THR A 106 48.68 -84.21 -5.22
CA THR A 106 49.93 -84.97 -5.48
C THR A 106 50.48 -85.58 -4.21
N LEU A 107 50.74 -86.89 -4.24
CA LEU A 107 51.26 -87.67 -3.12
C LEU A 107 52.79 -87.75 -3.19
N PHE A 108 53.48 -87.28 -2.16
CA PHE A 108 54.93 -87.30 -2.05
C PHE A 108 55.38 -88.24 -0.95
N THR A 109 56.53 -88.89 -1.14
CA THR A 109 57.21 -89.60 -0.05
C THR A 109 57.97 -88.60 0.81
N LEU A 110 57.82 -88.67 2.14
CA LEU A 110 58.56 -87.81 3.09
C LEU A 110 60.06 -88.14 3.13
N SER A 111 60.44 -89.36 2.79
CA SER A 111 61.82 -89.83 2.72
C SER A 111 61.96 -91.00 1.76
N THR A 112 63.20 -91.40 1.44
CA THR A 112 63.45 -92.59 0.60
C THR A 112 62.91 -93.85 1.27
N ILE A 113 61.91 -94.48 0.67
CA ILE A 113 61.29 -95.70 1.21
C ILE A 113 62.03 -96.92 0.66
N GLN A 114 62.71 -97.66 1.52
CA GLN A 114 63.39 -98.92 1.19
C GLN A 114 62.66 -100.08 1.86
N ASN A 115 61.55 -100.54 1.28
CA ASN A 115 60.82 -101.71 1.78
C ASN A 115 60.17 -102.52 0.63
N MET A 116 59.96 -103.83 0.83
CA MET A 116 59.61 -104.80 -0.24
C MET A 116 58.17 -105.31 -0.23
N GLU A 117 57.25 -104.62 0.45
CA GLU A 117 55.81 -104.94 0.41
C GLU A 117 55.00 -103.77 -0.14
N ASP A 118 53.93 -104.07 -0.88
CA ASP A 118 53.00 -103.07 -1.42
C ASP A 118 52.41 -102.24 -0.26
N ILE A 119 52.50 -100.92 -0.35
CA ILE A 119 51.93 -100.01 0.65
C ILE A 119 50.55 -99.56 0.16
N VAL A 120 49.52 -99.78 0.97
CA VAL A 120 48.16 -99.31 0.68
C VAL A 120 47.78 -98.22 1.68
N ILE A 121 47.53 -97.02 1.18
CA ILE A 121 47.07 -95.87 1.97
C ILE A 121 45.71 -95.41 1.48
N THR A 122 44.89 -94.86 2.37
CA THR A 122 43.60 -94.28 2.04
C THR A 122 43.72 -92.76 2.02
N VAL A 123 43.40 -92.16 0.87
CA VAL A 123 43.30 -90.72 0.70
C VAL A 123 41.85 -90.31 0.92
N HIS A 124 41.63 -89.39 1.84
CA HIS A 124 40.35 -88.75 2.08
C HIS A 124 40.40 -87.31 1.55
N VAL A 125 39.36 -86.88 0.86
CA VAL A 125 39.21 -85.52 0.38
C VAL A 125 37.88 -84.94 0.83
N GLU A 126 37.87 -83.69 1.29
CA GLU A 126 36.69 -82.96 1.74
C GLU A 126 36.70 -81.54 1.16
N ASP A 127 35.57 -81.05 0.67
CA ASP A 127 35.42 -79.66 0.22
C ASP A 127 35.10 -78.70 1.38
N ASN A 128 35.40 -77.42 1.23
CA ASN A 128 35.11 -76.38 2.24
C ASN A 128 33.69 -75.78 2.13
N GLY A 129 32.72 -76.53 1.58
CA GLY A 129 31.34 -76.06 1.45
C GLY A 129 30.64 -75.90 2.81
N GLU A 130 29.59 -75.07 2.86
CA GLU A 130 28.75 -74.90 4.06
C GLU A 130 28.10 -76.22 4.54
N ASN A 131 27.97 -77.20 3.63
CA ASN A 131 27.74 -78.61 3.93
C ASN A 131 28.83 -79.45 3.22
N PRO A 132 29.95 -79.75 3.88
CA PRO A 132 31.12 -80.30 3.20
C PRO A 132 30.82 -81.70 2.61
N LYS A 133 31.19 -81.91 1.36
CA LYS A 133 31.15 -83.22 0.70
C LYS A 133 32.52 -83.85 0.76
N SER A 134 32.55 -85.15 1.02
CA SER A 134 33.81 -85.88 1.07
C SER A 134 33.74 -87.21 0.33
N ASP A 135 34.91 -87.65 -0.13
CA ASP A 135 35.13 -88.93 -0.78
C ASP A 135 36.42 -89.58 -0.23
N THR A 136 36.56 -90.89 -0.43
CA THR A 136 37.75 -91.64 -0.02
C THR A 136 38.15 -92.63 -1.08
N THR A 137 39.45 -92.70 -1.39
CA THR A 137 40.03 -93.68 -2.30
C THR A 137 41.26 -94.37 -1.69
N THR A 138 41.66 -95.52 -2.21
CA THR A 138 42.87 -96.23 -1.78
C THR A 138 43.96 -96.13 -2.85
N VAL A 139 45.14 -95.67 -2.46
CA VAL A 139 46.35 -95.64 -3.29
C VAL A 139 47.22 -96.82 -2.90
N SER A 140 47.57 -97.66 -3.89
CA SER A 140 48.52 -98.77 -3.71
C SER A 140 49.86 -98.41 -4.33
N VAL A 141 50.88 -98.18 -3.51
CA VAL A 141 52.26 -97.92 -3.92
C VAL A 141 52.98 -99.24 -4.04
N ARG A 142 53.38 -99.59 -5.26
CA ARG A 142 54.16 -100.80 -5.58
C ARG A 142 55.57 -100.41 -5.95
N PHE A 143 56.55 -101.13 -5.43
CA PHE A 143 57.96 -100.91 -5.75
C PHE A 143 58.33 -101.68 -7.02
N GLN A 144 58.89 -100.99 -8.00
CA GLN A 144 59.33 -101.54 -9.29
C GLN A 144 60.72 -101.01 -9.63
N ASN A 145 61.45 -101.69 -10.51
CA ASN A 145 62.79 -101.25 -10.89
C ASN A 145 62.69 -100.02 -11.82
N ILE A 146 63.54 -99.01 -11.60
CA ILE A 146 63.55 -97.79 -12.43
C ILE A 146 63.80 -98.10 -13.92
N SER A 147 64.55 -99.18 -14.22
CA SER A 147 64.79 -99.63 -15.59
C SER A 147 63.53 -100.08 -16.33
N ASP A 148 62.47 -100.40 -15.60
CA ASP A 148 61.22 -100.91 -16.16
C ASP A 148 60.29 -99.78 -16.63
N PHE A 149 60.55 -98.53 -16.25
CA PHE A 149 59.78 -97.36 -16.67
C PHE A 149 60.29 -96.80 -18.01
N PRO A 150 59.44 -96.13 -18.81
CA PRO A 150 59.87 -95.50 -20.05
C PRO A 150 60.97 -94.45 -19.82
N GLU A 151 62.02 -94.44 -20.64
CA GLU A 151 63.04 -93.37 -20.61
C GLU A 151 62.64 -92.30 -21.63
N MET A 152 62.49 -91.04 -21.20
CA MET A 152 61.99 -89.93 -22.01
C MET A 152 63.09 -88.91 -22.30
N LYS A 153 63.11 -88.36 -23.51
CA LYS A 153 63.95 -87.24 -23.94
C LYS A 153 63.10 -86.22 -24.69
N VAL A 154 63.27 -84.94 -24.36
CA VAL A 154 62.62 -83.82 -25.07
C VAL A 154 63.68 -82.95 -25.73
N ASP A 155 63.48 -82.69 -27.01
CA ASP A 155 64.27 -81.74 -27.80
C ASP A 155 63.41 -80.48 -28.01
N VAL A 156 63.62 -79.47 -27.15
CA VAL A 156 62.94 -78.17 -27.24
C VAL A 156 63.51 -77.38 -28.42
N LEU A 157 62.68 -77.01 -29.38
CA LEU A 157 63.10 -76.28 -30.58
C LEU A 157 63.18 -74.78 -30.33
N SER A 158 62.24 -74.24 -29.55
CA SER A 158 62.29 -72.87 -29.04
C SER A 158 61.90 -72.83 -27.57
N SER A 159 62.81 -72.35 -26.72
CA SER A 159 62.55 -72.12 -25.29
C SER A 159 61.87 -70.77 -25.02
N SER A 160 61.77 -69.91 -26.03
CA SER A 160 61.11 -68.60 -25.98
C SER A 160 60.19 -68.45 -27.19
N LEU A 161 58.89 -68.34 -26.97
CA LEU A 161 57.87 -68.19 -28.00
C LEU A 161 57.38 -66.74 -27.99
N SER A 162 57.32 -66.11 -29.16
CA SER A 162 56.65 -64.80 -29.28
C SER A 162 55.14 -64.98 -29.13
N GLU A 163 54.45 -64.02 -28.55
CA GLU A 163 53.00 -64.19 -28.35
C GLU A 163 52.20 -64.22 -29.66
N ASP A 164 52.74 -63.59 -30.70
CA ASP A 164 52.23 -63.59 -32.07
C ASP A 164 52.58 -64.87 -32.87
N GLU A 165 53.19 -65.87 -32.24
CA GLU A 165 53.47 -67.16 -32.86
C GLU A 165 52.15 -67.82 -33.36
N PRO A 166 52.09 -68.25 -34.64
CA PRO A 166 50.86 -68.78 -35.21
C PRO A 166 50.49 -70.13 -34.60
N VAL A 167 49.18 -70.32 -34.41
CA VAL A 167 48.61 -71.62 -34.02
C VAL A 167 49.06 -72.71 -35.00
N GLY A 168 49.53 -73.83 -34.45
CA GLY A 168 50.12 -74.97 -35.14
C GLY A 168 51.65 -74.99 -35.14
N ALA A 169 52.31 -73.96 -34.58
CA ALA A 169 53.77 -73.92 -34.46
C ALA A 169 54.32 -75.11 -33.66
N LEU A 170 55.38 -75.75 -34.16
CA LEU A 170 56.05 -76.86 -33.48
C LEU A 170 57.04 -76.31 -32.43
N VAL A 171 56.79 -76.60 -31.16
CA VAL A 171 57.52 -76.06 -30.01
C VAL A 171 58.64 -76.98 -29.55
N ALA A 172 58.35 -78.28 -29.44
CA ALA A 172 59.31 -79.30 -29.03
C ALA A 172 58.97 -80.65 -29.64
N LEU A 173 59.94 -81.57 -29.63
CA LEU A 173 59.73 -82.97 -29.98
C LEU A 173 60.05 -83.87 -28.77
N VAL A 174 59.05 -84.62 -28.34
CA VAL A 174 59.13 -85.56 -27.22
C VAL A 174 59.35 -86.97 -27.76
N SER A 175 60.30 -87.71 -27.20
CA SER A 175 60.56 -89.11 -27.54
C SER A 175 60.71 -89.95 -26.27
N ALA A 176 60.24 -91.19 -26.31
CA ALA A 176 60.38 -92.11 -25.19
C ALA A 176 60.58 -93.55 -25.67
N VAL A 177 61.24 -94.39 -24.86
CA VAL A 177 61.50 -95.82 -25.13
C VAL A 177 61.25 -96.68 -23.90
N SER A 178 60.68 -97.88 -24.06
CA SER A 178 60.41 -98.81 -22.94
C SER A 178 60.95 -100.20 -23.26
N ILE A 179 61.57 -100.84 -22.26
CA ILE A 179 62.02 -102.24 -22.37
C ILE A 179 60.90 -103.25 -22.07
N ARG A 180 59.76 -102.79 -21.54
CA ARG A 180 58.62 -103.65 -21.16
C ARG A 180 57.65 -103.88 -22.29
N ALA A 181 57.07 -102.82 -22.84
CA ALA A 181 55.96 -102.91 -23.77
C ALA A 181 55.87 -101.67 -24.67
N GLU A 182 55.59 -101.90 -25.94
CA GLU A 182 55.37 -100.87 -26.98
C GLU A 182 53.96 -101.07 -27.58
N PRO A 183 53.28 -100.03 -28.11
CA PRO A 183 53.74 -98.65 -28.25
C PRO A 183 53.66 -97.83 -26.96
N ILE A 184 54.50 -96.80 -26.84
CA ILE A 184 54.36 -95.75 -25.83
C ILE A 184 53.37 -94.68 -26.31
N SER A 185 52.54 -94.19 -25.39
CA SER A 185 51.70 -93.01 -25.61
C SER A 185 52.16 -91.83 -24.76
N LEU A 186 52.20 -90.65 -25.38
CA LEU A 186 52.62 -89.39 -24.77
C LEU A 186 51.41 -88.51 -24.42
N TYR A 187 51.45 -87.87 -23.25
CA TYR A 187 50.40 -86.97 -22.78
C TYR A 187 51.00 -85.75 -22.09
N ILE A 188 50.24 -84.66 -21.99
CA ILE A 188 50.57 -83.57 -21.07
C ILE A 188 49.81 -83.85 -19.77
N ALA A 189 50.55 -84.17 -18.71
CA ALA A 189 50.00 -84.52 -17.40
C ALA A 189 49.60 -83.29 -16.58
N ALA A 190 50.35 -82.19 -16.69
CA ALA A 190 50.10 -80.97 -15.94
C ALA A 190 50.72 -79.74 -16.62
N GLY A 191 50.34 -78.55 -16.18
CA GLY A 191 50.95 -77.28 -16.60
C GLY A 191 50.40 -76.68 -17.91
N ASN A 192 49.55 -77.40 -18.62
CA ASN A 192 48.90 -76.95 -19.84
C ASN A 192 47.60 -76.18 -19.55
N PHE A 193 47.73 -74.96 -19.07
CA PHE A 193 46.58 -74.12 -18.76
C PHE A 193 45.85 -73.74 -20.06
N GLU A 194 44.51 -73.79 -20.00
CA GLU A 194 43.62 -73.51 -21.13
C GLU A 194 43.86 -74.36 -22.38
N ASP A 195 44.54 -75.50 -22.27
CA ASP A 195 44.84 -76.38 -23.39
C ASP A 195 45.58 -75.66 -24.55
N ILE A 196 46.50 -74.75 -24.20
CA ILE A 196 47.27 -73.94 -25.16
C ILE A 196 48.24 -74.81 -25.98
N PHE A 197 48.77 -75.89 -25.39
CA PHE A 197 49.67 -76.81 -26.06
C PHE A 197 49.02 -78.16 -26.31
N HIS A 198 49.44 -78.84 -27.37
CA HIS A 198 49.02 -80.19 -27.70
C HIS A 198 50.24 -81.07 -27.96
N VAL A 199 50.30 -82.26 -27.37
CA VAL A 199 51.31 -83.27 -27.70
C VAL A 199 50.67 -84.42 -28.49
N ASP A 200 51.16 -84.69 -29.69
CA ASP A 200 50.69 -85.84 -30.45
C ASP A 200 51.16 -87.15 -29.78
N GLN A 201 50.21 -88.03 -29.47
CA GLN A 201 50.45 -89.22 -28.65
C GLN A 201 51.46 -90.20 -29.27
N SER A 202 51.65 -90.16 -30.59
CA SER A 202 52.43 -91.16 -31.35
C SER A 202 53.74 -90.62 -31.90
N SER A 203 53.75 -89.37 -32.36
CA SER A 203 54.92 -88.69 -32.94
C SER A 203 55.68 -87.85 -31.92
N GLY A 204 55.02 -87.48 -30.81
CA GLY A 204 55.60 -86.64 -29.77
C GLY A 204 55.80 -85.18 -30.16
N ALA A 205 55.20 -84.72 -31.27
CA ALA A 205 55.20 -83.32 -31.65
C ALA A 205 54.39 -82.49 -30.64
N LEU A 206 55.06 -81.60 -29.91
CA LEU A 206 54.43 -80.60 -29.06
C LEU A 206 54.18 -79.34 -29.88
N THR A 207 52.90 -79.04 -30.15
CA THR A 207 52.48 -77.90 -30.97
C THR A 207 51.66 -76.90 -30.16
N LEU A 208 51.69 -75.65 -30.61
CA LEU A 208 50.81 -74.59 -30.10
C LEU A 208 49.41 -74.78 -30.69
N GLU A 209 48.39 -74.97 -29.85
CA GLU A 209 46.98 -75.19 -30.25
C GLU A 209 46.14 -73.91 -30.15
N LYS A 210 46.54 -72.96 -29.30
CA LYS A 210 45.89 -71.65 -29.12
C LYS A 210 46.92 -70.52 -29.10
N SER A 211 46.50 -69.30 -29.39
CA SER A 211 47.37 -68.12 -29.33
C SER A 211 47.92 -67.91 -27.92
N LEU A 212 49.13 -67.37 -27.86
CA LEU A 212 49.76 -66.91 -26.64
C LEU A 212 49.31 -65.46 -26.36
N ASP A 213 49.45 -65.03 -25.12
CA ASP A 213 49.08 -63.70 -24.61
C ASP A 213 50.03 -63.39 -23.45
N TYR A 214 50.98 -62.48 -23.69
CA TYR A 214 52.05 -62.13 -22.76
C TYR A 214 51.49 -61.43 -21.51
N GLU A 215 50.50 -60.55 -21.66
CA GLU A 215 49.84 -59.79 -20.59
C GLU A 215 49.15 -60.72 -19.60
N ASN A 216 48.59 -61.83 -20.09
CA ASN A 216 47.95 -62.84 -19.27
C ASN A 216 48.98 -63.80 -18.64
N ARG A 217 49.92 -64.34 -19.43
CA ARG A 217 50.87 -65.34 -18.93
C ARG A 217 52.20 -65.40 -19.68
N GLN A 218 53.26 -65.13 -18.92
CA GLN A 218 54.63 -64.97 -19.43
C GLN A 218 55.45 -66.29 -19.45
N GLU A 219 54.99 -67.35 -18.78
CA GLU A 219 55.71 -68.63 -18.70
C GLU A 219 54.79 -69.84 -18.56
N PHE A 220 55.24 -70.95 -19.15
CA PHE A 220 54.62 -72.28 -19.05
C PHE A 220 55.65 -73.31 -18.60
N THR A 221 55.24 -74.17 -17.66
CA THR A 221 56.00 -75.36 -17.25
C THR A 221 55.11 -76.58 -17.46
N LEU A 222 55.31 -77.29 -18.57
CA LEU A 222 54.50 -78.45 -18.97
C LEU A 222 55.13 -79.73 -18.43
N LEU A 223 54.34 -80.59 -17.77
CA LEU A 223 54.77 -81.92 -17.35
C LEU A 223 54.29 -82.95 -18.37
N ILE A 224 55.21 -83.54 -19.13
CA ILE A 224 54.90 -84.54 -20.15
C ILE A 224 54.97 -85.93 -19.51
N GLU A 225 53.96 -86.79 -19.75
CA GLU A 225 53.91 -88.20 -19.35
C GLU A 225 54.19 -89.09 -20.56
N ALA A 226 55.11 -90.04 -20.42
CA ALA A 226 55.28 -91.16 -21.35
C ALA A 226 54.81 -92.45 -20.68
N ARG A 227 53.81 -93.12 -21.27
CA ARG A 227 53.18 -94.33 -20.73
C ARG A 227 53.43 -95.55 -21.63
N ASP A 228 53.97 -96.63 -21.07
CA ASP A 228 54.08 -97.91 -21.79
C ASP A 228 52.75 -98.67 -21.90
N SER A 229 52.67 -99.62 -22.83
CA SER A 229 51.46 -100.45 -23.05
C SER A 229 51.39 -101.68 -22.13
N GLY A 230 52.15 -101.71 -21.04
CA GLY A 230 52.18 -102.81 -20.09
C GLY A 230 50.87 -102.96 -19.30
N SER A 231 50.69 -104.11 -18.61
CA SER A 231 49.55 -104.33 -17.70
C SER A 231 50.06 -104.71 -16.30
N PRO A 232 50.02 -103.80 -15.29
CA PRO A 232 49.66 -102.38 -15.41
C PRO A 232 50.71 -101.56 -16.19
N PRO A 233 50.31 -100.40 -16.76
CA PRO A 233 51.23 -99.53 -17.51
C PRO A 233 52.16 -98.77 -16.56
N PHE A 234 53.40 -98.56 -16.98
CA PHE A 234 54.36 -97.71 -16.26
C PHE A 234 54.53 -96.37 -16.98
N SER A 235 54.60 -95.30 -16.21
CA SER A 235 54.70 -93.92 -16.70
C SER A 235 55.95 -93.22 -16.18
N SER A 236 56.65 -92.49 -17.04
CA SER A 236 57.68 -91.52 -16.64
C SER A 236 57.26 -90.10 -17.00
N PHE A 237 57.84 -89.12 -16.32
CA PHE A 237 57.46 -87.71 -16.45
C PHE A 237 58.69 -86.83 -16.70
N LEU A 238 58.55 -85.78 -17.53
CA LEU A 238 59.59 -84.78 -17.78
C LEU A 238 58.98 -83.37 -17.92
N GLU A 239 59.64 -82.37 -17.34
CA GLU A 239 59.23 -80.96 -17.42
C GLU A 239 59.79 -80.24 -18.66
N VAL A 240 58.97 -79.39 -19.27
CA VAL A 240 59.33 -78.50 -20.38
C VAL A 240 58.99 -77.07 -19.99
N HIS A 241 60.00 -76.20 -19.92
CA HIS A 241 59.84 -74.78 -19.61
C HIS A 241 59.82 -73.94 -20.89
N LEU A 242 58.81 -73.09 -21.05
CA LEU A 242 58.61 -72.22 -22.19
C LEU A 242 58.35 -70.80 -21.68
N ASN A 243 59.11 -69.82 -22.18
CA ASN A 243 58.89 -68.40 -21.89
C ASN A 243 58.13 -67.76 -23.06
N VAL A 244 57.24 -66.81 -22.76
CA VAL A 244 56.59 -65.97 -23.77
C VAL A 244 57.33 -64.64 -23.86
N THR A 245 57.59 -64.15 -25.07
CA THR A 245 58.16 -62.82 -25.31
C THR A 245 57.09 -61.87 -25.83
N ASP A 246 57.10 -60.68 -25.24
CA ASP A 246 56.20 -59.55 -25.46
C ASP A 246 56.32 -58.93 -26.86
N VAL A 247 55.19 -58.48 -27.40
CA VAL A 247 55.02 -57.71 -28.63
C VAL A 247 54.19 -56.47 -28.31
N ASN A 248 54.50 -55.32 -28.91
CA ASN A 248 53.70 -54.10 -28.73
C ASN A 248 52.35 -54.22 -29.47
N ASP A 249 51.37 -54.85 -28.83
CA ASP A 249 50.00 -55.01 -29.32
C ASP A 249 48.95 -54.33 -28.41
N ASN A 250 49.37 -53.76 -27.28
CA ASN A 250 48.57 -52.83 -26.49
C ASN A 250 48.96 -51.37 -26.79
N TYR A 251 48.14 -50.45 -26.28
CA TYR A 251 48.38 -49.02 -26.40
C TYR A 251 47.98 -48.34 -25.08
N PRO A 252 48.48 -47.12 -24.81
CA PRO A 252 48.18 -46.45 -23.56
C PRO A 252 46.68 -46.20 -23.42
N GLN A 253 46.06 -46.68 -22.33
CA GLN A 253 44.65 -46.45 -22.02
C GLN A 253 44.50 -45.66 -20.73
N PHE A 254 43.73 -44.57 -20.76
CA PHE A 254 43.42 -43.83 -19.54
C PHE A 254 42.61 -44.69 -18.58
N THR A 255 42.93 -44.63 -17.29
CA THR A 255 42.16 -45.34 -16.25
C THR A 255 40.71 -44.86 -16.14
N GLN A 256 40.41 -43.66 -16.63
CA GLN A 256 39.08 -43.06 -16.67
C GLN A 256 38.89 -42.32 -18.00
N ALA A 257 37.71 -42.46 -18.60
CA ALA A 257 37.33 -41.66 -19.77
C ALA A 257 37.08 -40.18 -19.44
N GLU A 258 36.78 -39.88 -18.17
CA GLU A 258 36.51 -38.53 -17.67
C GLU A 258 37.07 -38.36 -16.24
N TYR A 259 37.92 -37.35 -16.07
CA TYR A 259 38.48 -36.93 -14.77
C TYR A 259 37.77 -35.66 -14.31
N ARG A 260 37.37 -35.62 -13.05
CA ARG A 260 36.70 -34.46 -12.44
C ARG A 260 37.60 -33.87 -11.36
N CYS A 261 38.00 -32.62 -11.57
CA CYS A 261 38.93 -31.92 -10.70
C CYS A 261 38.33 -30.61 -10.21
N GLU A 262 38.76 -30.15 -9.04
CA GLU A 262 38.26 -28.93 -8.39
C GLU A 262 39.46 -28.09 -7.93
N ILE A 263 39.43 -26.79 -8.20
CA ILE A 263 40.44 -25.84 -7.72
C ILE A 263 39.78 -24.53 -7.30
N PHE A 264 40.22 -23.94 -6.19
CA PHE A 264 39.74 -22.60 -5.81
C PHE A 264 40.29 -21.54 -6.76
N GLU A 265 39.47 -20.54 -7.07
CA GLU A 265 39.94 -19.37 -7.79
C GLU A 265 40.94 -18.53 -6.98
N ASN A 266 41.56 -17.57 -7.68
CA ASN A 266 42.55 -16.64 -7.14
C ASN A 266 43.77 -17.31 -6.50
N LEU A 267 43.97 -18.61 -6.72
CA LEU A 267 45.19 -19.29 -6.33
C LEU A 267 46.30 -18.90 -7.29
N ALA A 268 47.50 -18.71 -6.74
CA ALA A 268 48.70 -18.63 -7.56
C ALA A 268 48.84 -19.92 -8.40
N PRO A 269 49.51 -19.85 -9.57
CA PRO A 269 49.74 -21.01 -10.44
C PRO A 269 50.11 -22.26 -9.64
N SER A 270 49.27 -23.30 -9.72
CA SER A 270 49.37 -24.47 -8.86
C SER A 270 48.83 -25.75 -9.51
N THR A 271 49.17 -26.87 -8.91
CA THR A 271 48.76 -28.20 -9.35
C THR A 271 47.27 -28.42 -9.10
N VAL A 272 46.57 -28.95 -10.11
CA VAL A 272 45.14 -29.22 -10.11
C VAL A 272 44.86 -30.68 -9.76
N CYS A 273 45.26 -31.60 -10.63
CA CYS A 273 45.04 -33.03 -10.48
C CYS A 273 45.97 -33.83 -11.42
N GLU A 274 46.03 -35.14 -11.23
CA GLU A 274 46.87 -36.05 -12.01
C GLU A 274 45.96 -36.97 -12.85
N VAL A 275 46.32 -37.18 -14.11
CA VAL A 275 45.69 -38.18 -14.98
C VAL A 275 46.65 -39.34 -15.22
N PHE A 276 46.10 -40.54 -15.38
CA PHE A 276 46.91 -41.75 -15.47
C PHE A 276 46.44 -42.64 -16.62
N ALA A 277 47.38 -42.98 -17.50
CA ALA A 277 47.20 -43.98 -18.55
C ALA A 277 48.15 -45.15 -18.32
N ILE A 278 47.66 -46.35 -18.64
CA ILE A 278 48.38 -47.62 -18.47
C ILE A 278 48.50 -48.25 -19.85
N ASP A 279 49.73 -48.59 -20.21
CA ASP A 279 50.01 -49.50 -21.31
C ASP A 279 50.37 -50.86 -20.70
N ALA A 280 49.78 -51.93 -21.24
CA ALA A 280 49.84 -53.27 -20.65
C ALA A 280 51.13 -54.02 -21.01
N ASP A 281 51.81 -53.58 -22.08
CA ASP A 281 53.05 -54.18 -22.57
C ASP A 281 54.20 -54.02 -21.56
N SER A 282 55.31 -54.72 -21.79
CA SER A 282 56.51 -54.62 -20.95
C SER A 282 57.09 -53.20 -20.91
N LEU A 283 57.97 -52.95 -19.93
CA LEU A 283 58.61 -51.63 -19.71
C LEU A 283 59.36 -51.06 -20.92
N SER A 284 59.63 -51.87 -21.96
CA SER A 284 60.28 -51.42 -23.18
C SER A 284 59.30 -50.81 -24.21
N PHE A 285 57.99 -51.09 -24.08
CA PHE A 285 56.92 -50.62 -24.96
C PHE A 285 55.86 -49.77 -24.22
N SER A 286 55.82 -49.78 -22.88
CA SER A 286 54.82 -49.05 -22.08
C SER A 286 55.14 -47.57 -21.76
N ALA A 287 56.02 -46.92 -22.53
CA ALA A 287 56.45 -45.53 -22.26
C ALA A 287 55.46 -44.47 -22.79
N VAL A 288 54.58 -44.00 -21.90
CA VAL A 288 53.51 -43.04 -22.20
C VAL A 288 53.96 -41.58 -22.09
N ARG A 289 53.55 -40.73 -23.04
CA ARG A 289 53.61 -39.26 -22.92
C ARG A 289 52.23 -38.63 -22.93
N TYR A 290 52.04 -37.60 -22.10
CA TYR A 290 50.79 -36.87 -21.97
C TYR A 290 50.81 -35.52 -22.69
N GLY A 291 49.65 -35.09 -23.21
CA GLY A 291 49.46 -33.78 -23.82
C GLY A 291 48.02 -33.28 -23.71
N ILE A 292 47.83 -31.95 -23.76
CA ILE A 292 46.50 -31.33 -23.89
C ILE A 292 46.29 -31.03 -25.38
N ILE A 293 45.20 -31.53 -25.96
CA ILE A 293 44.92 -31.41 -27.40
C ILE A 293 43.76 -30.48 -27.72
N GLU A 294 42.81 -30.26 -26.78
CA GLU A 294 41.68 -29.34 -26.95
C GLU A 294 41.28 -28.70 -25.61
N GLY A 295 40.61 -27.55 -25.67
CA GLY A 295 39.99 -26.87 -24.51
C GLY A 295 40.93 -25.93 -23.74
N ASN A 296 42.15 -25.71 -24.23
CA ASN A 296 43.17 -24.86 -23.60
C ASN A 296 43.64 -23.75 -24.57
N ASP A 297 42.70 -23.03 -25.17
CA ASP A 297 42.98 -22.03 -26.22
C ASP A 297 43.81 -20.84 -25.69
N GLU A 298 43.63 -20.47 -24.42
CA GLU A 298 44.33 -19.37 -23.75
C GLU A 298 45.63 -19.80 -23.04
N GLU A 299 46.04 -21.07 -23.14
CA GLU A 299 47.24 -21.64 -22.50
C GLU A 299 47.25 -21.50 -20.95
N TYR A 300 46.07 -21.50 -20.32
CA TYR A 300 45.90 -21.42 -18.86
C TYR A 300 46.31 -22.70 -18.12
N PHE A 301 46.45 -23.81 -18.83
CA PHE A 301 46.79 -25.11 -18.28
C PHE A 301 48.03 -25.70 -18.94
N THR A 302 48.81 -26.43 -18.15
CA THR A 302 49.91 -27.27 -18.62
C THR A 302 49.79 -28.64 -18.01
N ILE A 303 50.07 -29.67 -18.79
CA ILE A 303 50.20 -31.05 -18.30
C ILE A 303 51.67 -31.46 -18.36
N ASP A 304 52.16 -32.05 -17.28
CA ASP A 304 53.48 -32.66 -17.28
C ASP A 304 53.46 -33.89 -18.20
N PRO A 305 54.34 -33.95 -19.22
CA PRO A 305 54.28 -34.97 -20.24
C PRO A 305 54.73 -36.34 -19.77
N ASP A 306 55.41 -36.45 -18.63
CA ASP A 306 55.98 -37.72 -18.15
C ASP A 306 55.15 -38.34 -17.01
N ASN A 307 54.39 -37.54 -16.25
CA ASN A 307 53.59 -38.02 -15.11
C ASN A 307 52.10 -37.62 -15.15
N GLY A 308 51.63 -36.88 -16.15
CA GLY A 308 50.22 -36.55 -16.31
C GLY A 308 49.68 -35.53 -15.30
N LEU A 309 50.55 -34.77 -14.63
CA LEU A 309 50.16 -33.76 -13.66
C LEU A 309 49.66 -32.47 -14.35
N LEU A 310 48.37 -32.18 -14.20
CA LEU A 310 47.76 -30.94 -14.68
C LEU A 310 48.00 -29.80 -13.68
N SER A 311 48.49 -28.66 -14.16
CA SER A 311 48.72 -27.44 -13.37
C SER A 311 48.20 -26.20 -14.09
N THR A 312 47.83 -25.17 -13.35
CA THR A 312 47.48 -23.85 -13.90
C THR A 312 48.73 -23.00 -14.13
N THR A 313 48.73 -22.20 -15.19
CA THR A 313 49.81 -21.23 -15.50
C THR A 313 49.49 -19.83 -14.99
N VAL A 314 48.21 -19.54 -14.77
CA VAL A 314 47.68 -18.27 -14.29
C VAL A 314 46.76 -18.47 -13.09
N SER A 315 46.46 -17.39 -12.38
CA SER A 315 45.34 -17.37 -11.44
C SER A 315 44.03 -17.37 -12.22
N LEU A 316 43.14 -18.29 -11.88
CA LEU A 316 41.82 -18.40 -12.49
C LEU A 316 40.80 -17.57 -11.71
N ASP A 317 39.81 -17.07 -12.42
CA ASP A 317 38.70 -16.25 -11.92
C ASP A 317 37.40 -16.91 -12.36
N ARG A 318 36.58 -17.30 -11.38
CA ARG A 318 35.40 -18.12 -11.60
C ARG A 318 34.27 -17.32 -12.23
N GLU A 319 34.11 -16.06 -11.84
CA GLU A 319 33.10 -15.14 -12.37
C GLU A 319 33.29 -14.91 -13.88
N THR A 320 34.52 -15.06 -14.36
CA THR A 320 34.84 -15.10 -15.79
C THR A 320 34.50 -16.47 -16.42
N ILE A 321 35.09 -17.58 -15.94
CA ILE A 321 34.81 -18.94 -16.44
C ILE A 321 34.78 -19.94 -15.28
N ALA A 322 33.61 -20.48 -14.98
CA ALA A 322 33.42 -21.40 -13.84
C ALA A 322 33.82 -22.86 -14.11
N VAL A 323 33.88 -23.28 -15.39
CA VAL A 323 34.16 -24.68 -15.76
C VAL A 323 35.01 -24.73 -17.02
N TYR A 324 36.12 -25.46 -16.95
CA TYR A 324 36.94 -25.80 -18.10
C TYR A 324 36.75 -27.27 -18.48
N THR A 325 36.71 -27.55 -19.78
CA THR A 325 36.68 -28.92 -20.31
C THR A 325 37.89 -29.11 -21.22
N LEU A 326 38.88 -29.85 -20.75
CA LEU A 326 40.11 -30.13 -21.49
C LEU A 326 40.03 -31.55 -22.08
N THR A 327 40.51 -31.74 -23.31
CA THR A 327 40.76 -33.07 -23.87
C THR A 327 42.25 -33.35 -23.78
N VAL A 328 42.63 -34.43 -23.10
CA VAL A 328 44.02 -34.87 -22.96
C VAL A 328 44.25 -36.14 -23.77
N GLU A 329 45.47 -36.29 -24.26
CA GLU A 329 45.95 -37.43 -25.04
C GLU A 329 47.08 -38.11 -24.27
N ALA A 330 47.07 -39.45 -24.28
CA ALA A 330 48.18 -40.29 -23.86
C ALA A 330 48.65 -41.04 -25.10
N VAL A 331 49.94 -40.91 -25.44
CA VAL A 331 50.53 -41.47 -26.66
C VAL A 331 51.82 -42.22 -26.34
N GLU A 332 52.06 -43.31 -27.05
CA GLU A 332 53.34 -44.02 -26.97
C GLU A 332 54.46 -43.18 -27.58
N SER A 333 55.62 -43.13 -26.92
CA SER A 333 56.74 -42.26 -27.34
C SER A 333 57.26 -42.55 -28.75
N ASP A 334 57.21 -43.82 -29.18
CA ASP A 334 57.78 -44.28 -30.45
C ASP A 334 56.72 -44.60 -31.52
N ASN A 335 55.42 -44.58 -31.18
CA ASN A 335 54.32 -44.87 -32.10
C ASN A 335 53.11 -43.92 -31.90
N PRO A 336 52.96 -42.89 -32.75
CA PRO A 336 51.88 -41.91 -32.61
C PRO A 336 50.48 -42.44 -32.98
N LEU A 337 50.39 -43.68 -33.50
CA LEU A 337 49.11 -44.34 -33.76
C LEU A 337 48.57 -45.06 -32.51
N HIS A 338 49.41 -45.35 -31.52
CA HIS A 338 49.04 -45.98 -30.25
C HIS A 338 48.74 -44.87 -29.24
N LYS A 339 47.47 -44.52 -29.13
CA LYS A 339 47.02 -43.43 -28.28
C LYS A 339 45.58 -43.57 -27.83
N ASP A 340 45.28 -42.92 -26.71
CA ASP A 340 43.94 -42.78 -26.15
C ASP A 340 43.71 -41.32 -25.73
N THR A 341 42.43 -40.95 -25.58
CA THR A 341 42.02 -39.61 -25.18
C THR A 341 41.02 -39.65 -24.03
N ALA A 342 41.17 -38.75 -23.07
CA ALA A 342 40.24 -38.57 -21.96
C ALA A 342 39.84 -37.10 -21.79
N LYS A 343 38.71 -36.86 -21.13
CA LYS A 343 38.26 -35.50 -20.79
C LYS A 343 38.59 -35.15 -19.35
N ILE A 344 39.03 -33.93 -19.11
CA ILE A 344 39.14 -33.35 -17.77
C ILE A 344 38.09 -32.26 -17.64
N ILE A 345 37.16 -32.45 -16.72
CA ILE A 345 36.19 -31.41 -16.33
C ILE A 345 36.72 -30.76 -15.06
N LEU A 346 37.22 -29.54 -15.20
CA LEU A 346 37.74 -28.75 -14.10
C LEU A 346 36.68 -27.76 -13.62
N LEU A 347 36.24 -27.91 -12.38
CA LEU A 347 35.32 -27.00 -11.71
C LEU A 347 36.12 -25.98 -10.90
N ILE A 348 35.88 -24.69 -11.14
CA ILE A 348 36.48 -23.62 -10.36
C ILE A 348 35.59 -23.37 -9.14
N LEU A 349 36.15 -23.57 -7.95
CA LEU A 349 35.47 -23.35 -6.68
C LEU A 349 35.55 -21.88 -6.29
N ASP A 350 34.38 -21.37 -5.95
CA ASP A 350 34.08 -20.00 -5.55
C ASP A 350 34.82 -19.59 -4.26
N LYS A 351 35.41 -18.40 -4.26
CA LYS A 351 35.80 -17.65 -3.06
C LYS A 351 35.11 -16.31 -3.13
N ASN A 352 34.50 -15.91 -2.02
CA ASN A 352 33.84 -14.62 -1.97
C ASN A 352 34.85 -13.45 -1.98
N ASP A 353 35.19 -12.99 -3.18
CA ASP A 353 36.12 -11.90 -3.48
C ASP A 353 35.43 -10.72 -4.17
N ASN A 354 34.16 -10.88 -4.54
CA ASN A 354 33.30 -9.78 -4.96
C ASN A 354 32.54 -9.22 -3.75
N ALA A 355 32.34 -7.91 -3.76
CA ALA A 355 31.54 -7.24 -2.76
C ALA A 355 30.12 -7.04 -3.30
N PRO A 356 29.08 -7.06 -2.43
CA PRO A 356 27.72 -6.78 -2.87
C PRO A 356 27.63 -5.40 -3.52
N GLN A 357 26.79 -5.27 -4.54
CA GLN A 357 26.58 -4.02 -5.26
C GLN A 357 25.10 -3.65 -5.26
N PHE A 358 24.83 -2.36 -5.10
CA PHE A 358 23.50 -1.81 -5.30
C PHE A 358 23.39 -1.34 -6.76
N PRO A 359 22.62 -2.01 -7.62
CA PRO A 359 22.61 -1.74 -9.06
C PRO A 359 21.90 -0.42 -9.43
N GLN A 360 21.16 0.16 -8.49
CA GLN A 360 20.36 1.36 -8.70
C GLN A 360 20.29 2.23 -7.45
N THR A 361 19.89 3.48 -7.64
CA THR A 361 19.49 4.38 -6.54
C THR A 361 18.08 4.05 -6.07
N TYR A 362 17.83 4.11 -4.77
CA TYR A 362 16.52 3.81 -4.19
C TYR A 362 15.81 5.08 -3.73
N PHE A 363 14.59 5.25 -4.22
CA PHE A 363 13.72 6.35 -3.91
C PHE A 363 12.30 5.83 -3.71
N ALA A 364 11.64 6.26 -2.63
CA ALA A 364 10.25 5.91 -2.35
C ALA A 364 9.49 7.11 -1.79
N GLN A 365 8.18 7.11 -2.00
CA GLN A 365 7.26 8.06 -1.39
C GLN A 365 6.24 7.28 -0.56
N VAL A 366 6.02 7.68 0.68
CA VAL A 366 5.09 7.03 1.61
C VAL A 366 4.22 8.09 2.29
N SER A 367 2.93 7.81 2.43
CA SER A 367 2.00 8.70 3.14
C SER A 367 2.22 8.61 4.65
N GLU A 368 2.05 9.69 5.39
CA GLU A 368 2.25 9.68 6.84
C GLU A 368 1.18 8.91 7.62
N ASP A 369 -0.03 8.80 7.06
CA ASP A 369 -1.17 8.08 7.64
C ASP A 369 -1.09 6.55 7.52
N VAL A 370 -0.02 6.01 6.93
CA VAL A 370 0.14 4.56 6.79
C VAL A 370 0.36 3.89 8.16
N PRO A 371 -0.24 2.71 8.40
CA PRO A 371 -0.07 2.02 9.66
C PRO A 371 1.34 1.44 9.82
N VAL A 372 1.75 1.25 11.08
CA VAL A 372 2.97 0.50 11.43
C VAL A 372 2.96 -0.89 10.79
N GLY A 373 4.07 -1.26 10.17
CA GLY A 373 4.24 -2.48 9.38
C GLY A 373 3.99 -2.32 7.88
N HIS A 374 3.59 -1.13 7.40
CA HIS A 374 3.46 -0.86 5.97
C HIS A 374 4.81 -1.03 5.25
N THR A 375 4.81 -1.73 4.11
CA THR A 375 5.99 -1.96 3.28
C THR A 375 6.24 -0.79 2.34
N VAL A 376 7.41 -0.16 2.42
CA VAL A 376 7.73 1.06 1.66
C VAL A 376 8.44 0.72 0.34
N ILE A 377 9.60 0.09 0.43
CA ILE A 377 10.42 -0.26 -0.72
C ILE A 377 11.30 -1.47 -0.38
N GLN A 378 11.64 -2.25 -1.41
CA GLN A 378 12.63 -3.31 -1.30
C GLN A 378 13.97 -2.82 -1.84
N VAL A 379 15.02 -2.93 -1.04
CA VAL A 379 16.39 -2.82 -1.55
C VAL A 379 16.92 -4.18 -1.98
N THR A 380 17.69 -4.21 -3.05
CA THR A 380 18.23 -5.46 -3.62
C THR A 380 19.67 -5.24 -4.05
N SER A 381 20.61 -5.91 -3.40
CA SER A 381 21.99 -5.97 -3.86
C SER A 381 22.23 -7.25 -4.66
N THR A 382 23.11 -7.17 -5.65
CA THR A 382 23.64 -8.30 -6.40
C THR A 382 25.08 -8.53 -6.00
N ASP A 383 25.50 -9.79 -6.06
CA ASP A 383 26.86 -10.20 -5.76
C ASP A 383 27.18 -11.34 -6.74
N ASP A 384 28.34 -11.25 -7.39
CA ASP A 384 28.68 -12.14 -8.49
C ASP A 384 29.17 -13.52 -7.97
N ASP A 385 29.48 -13.62 -6.67
CA ASP A 385 29.86 -14.89 -6.02
C ASP A 385 28.64 -15.80 -5.84
N SER A 386 28.78 -17.09 -6.14
CA SER A 386 27.65 -18.04 -6.06
C SER A 386 27.24 -18.42 -4.65
N ASN A 387 28.13 -18.23 -3.68
CA ASN A 387 27.91 -18.58 -2.27
C ASN A 387 27.63 -17.36 -1.38
N SER A 388 27.44 -16.18 -1.97
CA SER A 388 27.13 -14.96 -1.21
C SER A 388 25.70 -15.01 -0.66
N VAL A 389 25.57 -14.92 0.66
CA VAL A 389 24.28 -14.71 1.33
C VAL A 389 24.26 -13.30 1.86
N ILE A 390 23.60 -12.42 1.13
CA ILE A 390 23.58 -11.01 1.47
C ILE A 390 22.55 -10.73 2.57
N THR A 391 22.99 -10.01 3.58
CA THR A 391 22.18 -9.52 4.70
C THR A 391 22.16 -8.01 4.73
N TYR A 392 21.00 -7.44 5.09
CA TYR A 392 20.77 -5.99 5.11
C TYR A 392 20.61 -5.47 6.53
N SER A 393 21.15 -4.29 6.79
CA SER A 393 20.98 -3.58 8.06
C SER A 393 20.97 -2.06 7.85
N MET A 394 20.43 -1.32 8.80
CA MET A 394 20.57 0.13 8.87
C MET A 394 21.74 0.46 9.80
N VAL A 395 22.48 1.51 9.50
CA VAL A 395 23.68 1.88 10.25
C VAL A 395 23.71 3.35 10.66
N GLY A 396 24.24 3.62 11.84
CA GLY A 396 24.48 4.98 12.32
C GLY A 396 23.19 5.69 12.70
N GLN A 397 22.98 6.92 12.21
CA GLN A 397 21.78 7.71 12.54
C GLN A 397 20.48 7.10 11.99
N SER A 398 20.57 6.23 10.97
CA SER A 398 19.40 5.56 10.39
C SER A 398 18.83 4.45 11.29
N GLU A 399 19.56 4.00 12.33
CA GLU A 399 19.04 3.03 13.31
C GLU A 399 17.96 3.61 14.23
N ALA A 400 17.93 4.94 14.38
CA ALA A 400 16.90 5.65 15.15
C ALA A 400 15.76 6.19 14.28
N ALA A 401 15.80 5.93 12.96
CA ALA A 401 14.75 6.34 12.05
C ALA A 401 13.47 5.50 12.28
N PRO A 402 12.27 6.00 11.91
CA PRO A 402 10.98 5.33 12.15
C PRO A 402 10.74 4.13 11.20
N PHE A 403 11.81 3.51 10.68
CA PHE A 403 11.76 2.43 9.70
C PHE A 403 12.57 1.25 10.21
N SER A 404 12.16 0.05 9.82
CA SER A 404 12.87 -1.21 10.00
C SER A 404 13.20 -1.83 8.66
N ILE A 405 14.26 -2.64 8.59
CA ILE A 405 14.62 -3.39 7.38
C ILE A 405 14.66 -4.89 7.69
N ASN A 406 14.05 -5.69 6.82
CA ASN A 406 14.18 -7.13 6.90
C ASN A 406 15.58 -7.55 6.42
N PHE A 407 16.34 -8.16 7.34
CA PHE A 407 17.74 -8.51 7.09
C PHE A 407 17.98 -9.52 5.97
N ARG A 408 16.98 -10.28 5.50
CA ARG A 408 17.15 -11.22 4.36
C ARG A 408 16.55 -10.69 3.06
N THR A 409 15.38 -10.07 3.15
CA THR A 409 14.61 -9.71 1.95
C THR A 409 14.88 -8.28 1.49
N GLY A 410 15.47 -7.43 2.33
CA GLY A 410 15.72 -6.03 2.01
C GLY A 410 14.45 -5.17 1.99
N TRP A 411 13.31 -5.69 2.44
CA TRP A 411 12.09 -4.89 2.60
C TRP A 411 12.22 -3.91 3.75
N ILE A 412 12.02 -2.63 3.45
CA ILE A 412 11.92 -1.56 4.44
C ILE A 412 10.45 -1.38 4.81
N THR A 413 10.16 -1.39 6.10
CA THR A 413 8.82 -1.25 6.67
C THR A 413 8.76 -0.13 7.70
N VAL A 414 7.61 0.50 7.82
CA VAL A 414 7.36 1.51 8.87
C VAL A 414 7.34 0.85 10.24
N GLU A 415 8.17 1.31 11.17
CA GLU A 415 8.27 0.77 12.54
C GLU A 415 7.52 1.62 13.56
N THR A 416 7.53 2.94 13.40
CA THR A 416 6.75 3.89 14.21
C THR A 416 5.92 4.81 13.33
N LEU A 417 4.90 5.44 13.91
CA LEU A 417 4.07 6.41 13.18
C LEU A 417 4.94 7.49 12.53
N LEU A 418 4.57 7.86 11.31
CA LEU A 418 5.22 8.91 10.53
C LEU A 418 4.45 10.21 10.74
N ASP A 419 5.18 11.32 10.68
CA ASP A 419 4.67 12.69 10.86
C ASP A 419 5.54 13.57 9.95
N ARG A 420 4.94 14.07 8.88
CA ARG A 420 5.61 14.87 7.84
C ARG A 420 5.95 16.25 8.38
N GLU A 421 5.10 16.85 9.21
CA GLU A 421 5.33 18.15 9.86
C GLU A 421 6.56 18.10 10.76
N ALA A 422 6.83 16.97 11.40
CA ALA A 422 8.05 16.74 12.16
C ALA A 422 9.26 16.51 11.24
N GLN A 423 9.13 15.66 10.21
CA GLN A 423 10.20 15.41 9.25
C GLN A 423 9.67 14.91 7.89
N ASP A 424 9.91 15.71 6.85
CA ASP A 424 9.36 15.53 5.50
C ASP A 424 10.12 14.52 4.62
N HIS A 425 11.35 14.15 4.99
CA HIS A 425 12.12 13.12 4.30
C HIS A 425 13.14 12.42 5.19
N TYR A 426 13.48 11.19 4.82
CA TYR A 426 14.50 10.38 5.47
C TYR A 426 15.51 9.89 4.45
N ILE A 427 16.79 9.99 4.80
CA ILE A 427 17.89 9.39 4.05
C ILE A 427 18.42 8.22 4.88
N LEU A 428 17.98 7.01 4.56
CA LEU A 428 18.38 5.80 5.26
C LEU A 428 19.67 5.27 4.64
N LYS A 429 20.72 5.15 5.44
CA LYS A 429 21.96 4.50 5.02
C LYS A 429 21.83 3.00 5.26
N ILE A 430 21.59 2.27 4.18
CA ILE A 430 21.46 0.81 4.20
C ILE A 430 22.80 0.18 3.92
N HIS A 431 23.14 -0.79 4.75
CA HIS A 431 24.35 -1.58 4.68
C HIS A 431 24.00 -3.00 4.22
N ALA A 432 24.63 -3.45 3.13
CA ALA A 432 24.51 -4.83 2.62
C ALA A 432 25.83 -5.56 2.87
N SER A 433 25.76 -6.77 3.41
CA SER A 433 26.93 -7.59 3.73
C SER A 433 26.70 -9.07 3.42
N ASP A 434 27.66 -9.68 2.73
CA ASP A 434 27.73 -11.11 2.39
C ASP A 434 28.50 -11.95 3.45
N SER A 435 28.81 -11.36 4.61
CA SER A 435 29.67 -11.86 5.71
C SER A 435 31.17 -11.55 5.61
N ALA A 436 31.72 -11.21 4.44
CA ALA A 436 33.14 -10.87 4.28
C ALA A 436 33.33 -9.40 3.86
N TRP A 437 32.51 -8.95 2.92
CA TRP A 437 32.46 -7.59 2.42
C TRP A 437 31.19 -6.88 2.87
N SER A 438 31.24 -5.56 2.77
CA SER A 438 30.16 -4.73 3.23
C SER A 438 30.12 -3.40 2.51
N VAL A 439 28.98 -3.06 1.92
CA VAL A 439 28.79 -1.82 1.16
C VAL A 439 27.60 -1.05 1.71
N SER A 440 27.52 0.25 1.40
CA SER A 440 26.36 1.06 1.79
C SER A 440 25.78 1.85 0.64
N ALA A 441 24.45 1.98 0.63
CA ALA A 441 23.72 2.88 -0.24
C ALA A 441 22.74 3.73 0.57
N ASN A 442 22.45 4.93 0.06
CA ASN A 442 21.45 5.80 0.65
C ASN A 442 20.10 5.55 -0.03
N VAL A 443 19.07 5.33 0.77
CA VAL A 443 17.66 5.23 0.34
C VAL A 443 16.97 6.52 0.77
N THR A 444 16.39 7.24 -0.18
CA THR A 444 15.63 8.46 0.12
C THR A 444 14.15 8.14 0.17
N ILE A 445 13.52 8.39 1.30
CA ILE A 445 12.08 8.22 1.51
C ILE A 445 11.49 9.62 1.71
N ILE A 446 10.60 10.03 0.83
CA ILE A 446 9.82 11.27 0.98
C ILE A 446 8.49 10.93 1.65
N ILE A 447 8.14 11.69 2.68
CA ILE A 447 6.84 11.57 3.33
C ILE A 447 5.84 12.47 2.58
N SER A 448 4.72 11.89 2.14
CA SER A 448 3.65 12.66 1.51
C SER A 448 2.61 13.07 2.52
N ASP A 449 2.21 14.33 2.39
CA ASP A 449 1.29 15.08 3.22
C ASP A 449 -0.15 14.52 3.21
N VAL A 450 -0.75 14.47 4.38
CA VAL A 450 -2.18 14.20 4.63
C VAL A 450 -2.74 15.39 5.42
N ASN A 451 -4.01 15.74 5.17
CA ASN A 451 -4.68 16.85 5.86
C ASN A 451 -5.06 16.45 7.30
N ASP A 452 -4.07 16.32 8.19
CA ASP A 452 -4.24 15.91 9.59
C ASP A 452 -4.01 17.05 10.60
N ASN A 453 -3.49 18.19 10.14
CA ASN A 453 -3.52 19.42 10.91
C ASN A 453 -4.77 20.23 10.54
N SER A 454 -5.09 21.20 11.40
CA SER A 454 -6.22 22.09 11.18
C SER A 454 -5.77 23.52 11.37
N PRO A 455 -6.37 24.50 10.66
CA PRO A 455 -5.88 25.87 10.69
C PRO A 455 -5.87 26.44 12.11
N LYS A 456 -4.71 26.90 12.59
CA LYS A 456 -4.56 27.38 13.95
C LYS A 456 -4.35 28.89 13.99
N PHE A 457 -5.27 29.59 14.64
CA PHE A 457 -5.13 31.03 14.92
C PHE A 457 -3.98 31.32 15.89
N ILE A 458 -3.31 32.45 15.71
CA ILE A 458 -2.21 32.88 16.59
C ILE A 458 -2.68 33.09 18.05
N ASP A 459 -3.94 33.51 18.20
CA ASP A 459 -4.60 33.73 19.48
C ASP A 459 -5.97 33.03 19.51
N HIS A 460 -6.35 32.57 20.70
CA HIS A 460 -7.65 31.94 20.95
C HIS A 460 -8.81 32.94 21.02
N ILE A 461 -8.51 34.21 21.27
CA ILE A 461 -9.48 35.30 21.35
C ILE A 461 -8.80 36.57 20.84
N PHE A 462 -9.42 37.27 19.88
CA PHE A 462 -9.01 38.60 19.46
C PHE A 462 -9.97 39.64 20.04
N THR A 463 -9.43 40.73 20.59
CA THR A 463 -10.26 41.81 21.14
C THR A 463 -9.97 43.12 20.43
N ALA A 464 -11.02 43.82 19.98
CA ALA A 464 -10.93 45.17 19.47
C ALA A 464 -11.91 46.09 20.18
N VAL A 465 -11.57 47.38 20.20
CA VAL A 465 -12.42 48.42 20.79
C VAL A 465 -12.66 49.50 19.74
N LEU A 466 -13.93 49.78 19.45
CA LEU A 466 -14.37 50.81 18.50
C LEU A 466 -15.31 51.78 19.22
N THR A 467 -15.57 52.93 18.62
CA THR A 467 -16.69 53.81 19.02
C THR A 467 -17.82 53.66 18.01
N GLU A 468 -19.06 53.88 18.41
CA GLU A 468 -20.20 53.73 17.49
C GLU A 468 -20.22 54.74 16.33
N THR A 469 -19.51 55.87 16.47
CA THR A 469 -19.34 56.88 15.43
C THR A 469 -18.49 56.43 14.22
N LYS A 470 -18.02 55.18 14.18
CA LYS A 470 -17.18 54.68 13.07
C LYS A 470 -18.03 54.37 11.85
N GLU A 471 -17.61 54.89 10.71
CA GLU A 471 -18.31 54.73 9.43
C GLU A 471 -18.11 53.34 8.83
N LYS A 472 -18.95 53.01 7.85
CA LYS A 472 -18.82 51.81 7.03
C LYS A 472 -17.41 51.72 6.41
N ASP A 473 -16.92 50.49 6.27
CA ASP A 473 -15.61 50.09 5.74
C ASP A 473 -14.42 50.47 6.64
N THR A 474 -14.66 50.91 7.89
CA THR A 474 -13.61 51.12 8.88
C THR A 474 -12.93 49.78 9.22
N PHE A 475 -11.60 49.73 9.08
CA PHE A 475 -10.78 48.59 9.52
C PHE A 475 -10.86 48.40 11.04
N VAL A 476 -11.12 47.16 11.49
CA VAL A 476 -11.20 46.80 12.92
C VAL A 476 -9.92 46.08 13.35
N LEU A 477 -9.70 44.88 12.81
CA LEU A 477 -8.53 44.06 13.05
C LEU A 477 -8.37 43.03 11.92
N GLN A 478 -7.23 42.34 11.89
CA GLN A 478 -7.00 41.20 11.01
C GLN A 478 -6.67 39.97 11.84
N VAL A 479 -7.38 38.86 11.59
CA VAL A 479 -7.06 37.55 12.17
C VAL A 479 -6.13 36.79 11.24
N VAL A 480 -5.22 36.01 11.82
CA VAL A 480 -4.27 35.18 11.10
C VAL A 480 -4.27 33.78 11.70
N ALA A 481 -4.50 32.80 10.84
CA ALA A 481 -4.34 31.38 11.11
C ALA A 481 -3.23 30.82 10.21
N THR A 482 -2.56 29.80 10.73
CA THR A 482 -1.54 29.02 10.02
C THR A 482 -1.90 27.55 10.11
N ASP A 483 -1.72 26.84 9.02
CA ASP A 483 -1.82 25.39 8.96
C ASP A 483 -0.41 24.81 8.79
N ALA A 484 -0.15 23.66 9.39
CA ALA A 484 1.16 23.01 9.37
C ALA A 484 1.38 22.14 8.12
N ASP A 485 0.29 21.76 7.44
CA ASP A 485 0.31 20.92 6.24
C ASP A 485 0.96 21.66 5.04
N ILE A 486 0.88 21.10 3.82
CA ILE A 486 1.41 21.76 2.61
C ILE A 486 0.43 21.84 1.43
N GLY A 487 0.60 22.86 0.60
CA GLY A 487 -0.15 23.01 -0.64
C GLY A 487 -1.63 23.31 -0.35
N LYS A 488 -2.55 22.47 -0.85
CA LYS A 488 -3.99 22.67 -0.64
C LYS A 488 -4.43 22.43 0.80
N ASN A 489 -3.78 21.49 1.48
CA ASN A 489 -4.04 21.17 2.88
C ASN A 489 -3.63 22.33 3.81
N SER A 490 -2.71 23.19 3.37
CA SER A 490 -2.36 24.42 4.10
C SER A 490 -2.96 25.72 3.57
N ASP A 491 -3.75 25.65 2.50
CA ASP A 491 -4.30 26.84 1.83
C ASP A 491 -5.61 27.22 2.50
N ILE A 492 -5.55 28.24 3.35
CA ILE A 492 -6.64 28.61 4.26
C ILE A 492 -7.46 29.75 3.68
N PHE A 493 -8.79 29.63 3.76
CA PHE A 493 -9.71 30.75 3.62
C PHE A 493 -10.49 30.99 4.92
N TYR A 494 -10.97 32.22 5.10
CA TYR A 494 -11.66 32.63 6.31
C TYR A 494 -13.15 32.84 6.03
N ILE A 495 -14.00 32.38 6.96
CA ILE A 495 -15.44 32.65 6.99
C ILE A 495 -15.78 33.28 8.34
N ILE A 496 -16.61 34.32 8.32
CA ILE A 496 -17.27 34.87 9.51
C ILE A 496 -18.75 34.52 9.42
N ASP A 497 -19.39 34.15 10.53
CA ASP A 497 -20.84 33.84 10.54
C ASP A 497 -21.67 35.10 10.86
N PRO A 498 -22.58 35.58 9.99
CA PRO A 498 -22.96 35.10 8.65
C PRO A 498 -21.97 35.51 7.53
N PRO A 499 -21.90 34.75 6.41
CA PRO A 499 -20.72 34.60 5.54
C PRO A 499 -20.33 35.86 4.75
N ASN A 500 -19.12 36.36 5.01
CA ASN A 500 -18.43 37.32 4.14
C ASN A 500 -16.91 37.01 4.12
N PRO A 501 -16.33 36.50 3.02
CA PRO A 501 -14.90 36.17 2.91
C PRO A 501 -14.13 37.33 2.22
N LEU A 502 -12.83 37.60 2.47
CA LEU A 502 -11.74 37.02 1.66
C LEU A 502 -10.30 37.36 2.12
N SER A 503 -10.04 37.81 3.36
CA SER A 503 -8.64 38.17 3.75
C SER A 503 -8.26 38.06 5.22
N GLY A 504 -9.16 37.52 6.06
CA GLY A 504 -9.00 37.58 7.52
C GLY A 504 -9.15 39.01 8.08
N VAL A 505 -9.42 40.02 7.25
CA VAL A 505 -9.66 41.41 7.66
C VAL A 505 -11.11 41.58 8.08
N ILE A 506 -11.31 42.07 9.30
CA ILE A 506 -12.61 42.44 9.85
C ILE A 506 -12.79 43.94 9.71
N SER A 507 -13.89 44.35 9.08
CA SER A 507 -14.25 45.75 8.85
C SER A 507 -15.72 46.00 9.19
N VAL A 508 -16.06 47.27 9.41
CA VAL A 508 -17.42 47.70 9.76
C VAL A 508 -18.31 47.66 8.51
N ASN A 509 -19.34 46.80 8.48
CA ASN A 509 -20.21 46.66 7.29
C ASN A 509 -21.38 47.68 7.25
N SER A 510 -21.77 48.23 8.39
CA SER A 510 -22.86 49.20 8.54
C SER A 510 -22.57 50.14 9.70
N HIS A 511 -23.36 51.21 9.84
CA HIS A 511 -23.30 52.05 11.04
C HIS A 511 -23.42 51.19 12.31
N LEU A 512 -22.56 51.48 13.28
CA LEU A 512 -22.54 50.86 14.59
C LEU A 512 -23.43 51.67 15.54
N ASP A 513 -24.12 50.98 16.44
CA ASP A 513 -25.00 51.56 17.45
C ASP A 513 -24.81 50.69 18.70
N ARG A 514 -24.23 51.26 19.76
CA ARG A 514 -23.89 50.51 20.97
C ARG A 514 -25.15 49.99 21.65
N GLU A 515 -26.24 50.75 21.63
CA GLU A 515 -27.46 50.43 22.37
C GLU A 515 -28.23 49.29 21.72
N LEU A 516 -28.05 49.09 20.43
CA LEU A 516 -28.40 47.83 19.79
C LEU A 516 -27.42 46.73 20.21
N TRP A 517 -26.12 46.91 19.93
CA TRP A 517 -25.10 45.89 20.18
C TRP A 517 -23.80 46.48 20.75
N SER A 518 -23.63 46.36 22.07
CA SER A 518 -22.44 46.86 22.78
C SER A 518 -21.21 45.96 22.63
N ILE A 519 -21.42 44.70 22.27
CA ILE A 519 -20.37 43.71 22.05
C ILE A 519 -20.78 42.85 20.86
N TYR A 520 -19.90 42.75 19.86
CA TYR A 520 -20.02 41.76 18.80
C TYR A 520 -19.12 40.58 19.13
N ASN A 521 -19.72 39.41 19.31
CA ASN A 521 -19.03 38.14 19.43
C ASN A 521 -19.07 37.44 18.08
N LEU A 522 -18.00 37.60 17.31
CA LEU A 522 -17.88 37.03 15.98
C LEU A 522 -17.10 35.71 16.08
N THR A 523 -17.68 34.64 15.56
CA THR A 523 -16.93 33.39 15.37
C THR A 523 -16.30 33.45 13.98
N VAL A 524 -14.97 33.43 13.94
CA VAL A 524 -14.23 33.33 12.68
C VAL A 524 -13.73 31.90 12.51
N ALA A 525 -14.08 31.29 11.39
CA ALA A 525 -13.57 30.00 10.96
C ALA A 525 -12.47 30.20 9.93
N ALA A 526 -11.33 29.54 10.15
CA ALA A 526 -10.30 29.33 9.15
C ALA A 526 -10.44 27.89 8.65
N ILE A 527 -10.63 27.71 7.35
CA ILE A 527 -10.91 26.44 6.71
C ILE A 527 -9.84 26.21 5.66
N ASP A 528 -9.17 25.06 5.69
CA ASP A 528 -8.24 24.68 4.64
C ASP A 528 -8.95 24.18 3.37
N ASN A 529 -8.22 24.10 2.28
CA ASN A 529 -8.68 23.55 1.00
C ASN A 529 -8.36 22.04 0.88
N GLY A 530 -8.12 21.36 2.00
CA GLY A 530 -7.91 19.93 2.09
C GLY A 530 -9.17 19.11 1.80
N SER A 531 -9.02 17.78 1.71
CA SER A 531 -10.13 16.86 1.44
C SER A 531 -10.02 15.61 2.31
N PRO A 532 -10.82 15.47 3.39
CA PRO A 532 -11.84 16.42 3.86
C PRO A 532 -11.22 17.73 4.38
N PRO A 533 -11.90 18.89 4.24
CA PRO A 533 -11.38 20.16 4.75
C PRO A 533 -11.40 20.16 6.28
N ALA A 534 -10.33 20.63 6.92
CA ALA A 534 -10.28 20.85 8.36
C ALA A 534 -10.58 22.31 8.68
N THR A 535 -11.02 22.57 9.91
CA THR A 535 -11.52 23.89 10.32
C THR A 535 -11.06 24.22 11.72
N GLY A 536 -10.37 25.35 11.87
CA GLY A 536 -10.13 25.98 13.16
C GLY A 536 -11.06 27.17 13.36
N THR A 537 -11.48 27.40 14.60
CA THR A 537 -12.32 28.56 14.96
C THR A 537 -11.67 29.40 16.04
N THR A 538 -11.93 30.71 16.00
CA THR A 538 -11.54 31.66 17.05
C THR A 538 -12.68 32.65 17.29
N ASN A 539 -12.69 33.25 18.48
CA ASN A 539 -13.66 34.27 18.83
C ASN A 539 -13.04 35.65 18.71
N VAL A 540 -13.72 36.53 17.98
CA VAL A 540 -13.38 37.95 17.92
C VAL A 540 -14.43 38.72 18.70
N ILE A 541 -13.99 39.36 19.77
CA ILE A 541 -14.83 40.19 20.64
C ILE A 541 -14.55 41.65 20.30
N VAL A 542 -15.51 42.29 19.65
CA VAL A 542 -15.43 43.73 19.36
C VAL A 542 -16.32 44.46 20.37
N THR A 543 -15.72 45.24 21.26
CA THR A 543 -16.46 46.07 22.22
C THR A 543 -16.69 47.46 21.63
N ILE A 544 -17.96 47.86 21.55
CA ILE A 544 -18.34 49.21 21.13
C ILE A 544 -18.40 50.10 22.37
N ARG A 545 -17.61 51.18 22.32
CA ARG A 545 -17.63 52.23 23.32
C ARG A 545 -18.74 53.21 23.02
N ASP A 546 -19.44 53.50 24.10
CA ASP A 546 -20.54 54.43 24.20
C ASP A 546 -20.11 55.84 23.83
N VAL A 547 -20.90 56.47 22.97
CA VAL A 547 -20.95 57.89 22.76
C VAL A 547 -22.34 58.36 23.15
N ASN A 548 -22.56 58.57 24.44
CA ASN A 548 -23.82 58.99 25.10
C ASN A 548 -24.80 59.77 24.19
N ASP A 549 -25.56 59.04 23.38
CA ASP A 549 -26.55 59.47 22.39
C ASP A 549 -27.95 58.97 22.77
N ASN A 550 -28.02 58.21 23.86
CA ASN A 550 -29.23 57.67 24.45
C ASN A 550 -29.51 58.32 25.82
N VAL A 551 -30.76 58.73 26.04
CA VAL A 551 -31.21 59.37 27.27
C VAL A 551 -32.35 58.53 27.83
N MET A 552 -32.22 57.98 29.03
CA MET A 552 -33.34 57.35 29.72
C MET A 552 -34.49 58.35 29.86
N GLU A 553 -35.71 57.89 29.63
CA GLU A 553 -36.87 58.72 29.91
C GLU A 553 -37.01 59.04 31.40
N ASN A 554 -37.87 59.99 31.73
CA ASN A 554 -38.10 60.47 33.09
C ASN A 554 -36.87 61.06 33.81
N GLN A 555 -35.71 61.14 33.14
CA GLN A 555 -34.53 61.85 33.64
C GLN A 555 -34.88 63.33 33.92
N PRO A 556 -34.34 63.91 35.01
CA PRO A 556 -34.66 65.27 35.42
C PRO A 556 -34.20 66.31 34.39
N GLU A 557 -34.82 67.51 34.44
CA GLU A 557 -34.38 68.65 33.63
C GLU A 557 -32.91 69.01 33.93
N GLY A 558 -32.17 69.43 32.90
CA GLY A 558 -30.75 69.75 33.02
C GLY A 558 -29.82 68.53 32.96
N THR A 559 -30.33 67.35 32.60
CA THR A 559 -29.51 66.16 32.37
C THR A 559 -28.60 66.39 31.17
N VAL A 560 -27.29 66.15 31.34
CA VAL A 560 -26.31 66.25 30.26
C VAL A 560 -26.52 65.07 29.32
N VAL A 561 -26.91 65.38 28.08
CA VAL A 561 -27.03 64.38 27.01
C VAL A 561 -25.66 64.07 26.45
N THR A 562 -24.96 65.07 25.91
CA THR A 562 -23.64 64.85 25.31
C THR A 562 -22.78 66.11 25.34
N ARG A 563 -21.47 65.96 25.10
CA ARG A 563 -20.52 67.06 24.92
C ARG A 563 -19.89 66.96 23.55
N LEU A 564 -20.06 68.02 22.76
CA LEU A 564 -19.59 68.11 21.40
C LEU A 564 -18.15 68.60 21.37
N ASN A 565 -17.33 67.88 20.62
CA ASN A 565 -15.96 68.27 20.33
C ASN A 565 -15.83 68.49 18.81
N ALA A 566 -15.09 69.53 18.43
CA ALA A 566 -14.75 69.81 17.05
C ALA A 566 -13.22 69.90 16.91
N PHE A 567 -12.74 69.66 15.69
CA PHE A 567 -11.33 69.72 15.36
C PHE A 567 -11.16 70.56 14.11
N ASP A 568 -10.20 71.46 14.16
CA ASP A 568 -9.75 72.28 13.04
C ASP A 568 -8.25 72.02 12.83
N SER A 569 -7.85 71.90 11.57
CA SER A 569 -6.46 71.61 11.18
C SER A 569 -5.59 72.87 11.13
N ASP A 570 -6.16 74.05 11.29
CA ASP A 570 -5.44 75.31 11.34
C ASP A 570 -4.54 75.45 12.59
N LEU A 571 -3.63 76.43 12.57
CA LEU A 571 -2.81 76.81 13.72
C LEU A 571 -3.51 77.90 14.56
N PRO A 572 -3.20 78.05 15.86
CA PRO A 572 -3.79 79.12 16.68
C PRO A 572 -3.48 80.50 16.09
N PRO A 573 -4.47 81.43 16.01
CA PRO A 573 -5.77 81.39 16.70
C PRO A 573 -6.94 80.78 15.90
N ASN A 574 -6.75 80.37 14.64
CA ASN A 574 -7.86 79.87 13.82
C ASN A 574 -8.28 78.44 14.20
N GLN A 575 -7.41 77.69 14.88
CA GLN A 575 -7.67 76.34 15.40
C GLN A 575 -8.80 76.24 16.45
N GLY A 576 -9.28 77.38 16.98
CA GLY A 576 -10.26 77.46 18.06
C GLY A 576 -10.00 78.66 18.99
N PRO A 577 -10.94 79.05 19.86
CA PRO A 577 -12.04 78.25 20.43
C PRO A 577 -13.29 78.16 19.55
N PHE A 578 -13.93 76.99 19.56
CA PHE A 578 -15.18 76.74 18.82
C PHE A 578 -16.41 77.26 19.56
N THR A 579 -17.39 77.72 18.80
CA THR A 579 -18.72 78.11 19.29
C THR A 579 -19.81 77.23 18.68
N TYR A 580 -20.75 76.77 19.52
CA TYR A 580 -21.81 75.84 19.13
C TYR A 580 -23.21 76.44 19.31
N TRP A 581 -24.15 76.15 18.39
CA TRP A 581 -25.58 76.49 18.55
C TRP A 581 -26.52 75.57 17.75
N LEU A 582 -27.81 75.58 18.10
CA LEU A 582 -28.86 74.81 17.42
C LEU A 582 -29.44 75.57 16.22
N LEU A 583 -29.56 74.92 15.06
CA LEU A 583 -30.05 75.54 13.82
C LEU A 583 -31.57 75.80 13.84
N ASN A 584 -32.36 74.89 14.42
CA ASN A 584 -33.83 74.90 14.30
C ASN A 584 -34.51 74.87 15.67
N GLN A 585 -35.21 75.95 16.04
CA GLN A 585 -35.75 76.10 17.39
C GLN A 585 -37.02 75.26 17.68
N SER A 586 -37.73 74.78 16.65
CA SER A 586 -39.04 74.13 16.80
C SER A 586 -38.98 72.67 17.30
N SER A 587 -37.95 71.89 16.91
CA SER A 587 -37.66 70.57 17.48
C SER A 587 -36.75 70.63 18.72
N SER A 588 -36.24 71.82 19.06
CA SER A 588 -35.27 72.05 20.16
C SER A 588 -35.90 72.39 21.52
N SER A 589 -37.23 72.45 21.65
CA SER A 589 -37.85 72.84 22.94
C SER A 589 -37.49 71.91 24.11
N ALA A 590 -36.99 70.70 23.82
CA ALA A 590 -36.56 69.70 24.78
C ALA A 590 -35.06 69.72 25.12
N PHE A 591 -34.24 70.51 24.39
CA PHE A 591 -32.79 70.50 24.54
C PHE A 591 -32.17 71.89 24.47
N LEU A 592 -31.13 72.12 25.26
CA LEU A 592 -30.34 73.34 25.31
C LEU A 592 -28.89 72.99 24.98
N LEU A 593 -28.32 73.63 23.95
CA LEU A 593 -26.89 73.53 23.64
C LEU A 593 -26.16 74.77 24.16
N THR A 594 -25.18 74.55 25.02
CA THR A 594 -24.30 75.60 25.54
C THR A 594 -23.21 75.97 24.52
N ALA A 595 -22.67 77.18 24.62
CA ALA A 595 -21.66 77.68 23.67
C ALA A 595 -20.33 76.91 23.72
N ASP A 596 -20.06 76.19 24.82
CA ASP A 596 -18.91 75.29 25.02
C ASP A 596 -19.20 73.83 24.59
N GLY A 597 -20.35 73.59 23.95
CA GLY A 597 -20.66 72.30 23.30
C GLY A 597 -21.39 71.28 24.19
N VAL A 598 -21.91 71.65 25.36
CA VAL A 598 -22.69 70.74 26.22
C VAL A 598 -24.17 70.79 25.86
N LEU A 599 -24.75 69.66 25.48
CA LEU A 599 -26.17 69.48 25.22
C LEU A 599 -26.88 68.98 26.47
N LEU A 600 -27.92 69.71 26.91
CA LEU A 600 -28.68 69.49 28.14
C LEU A 600 -30.16 69.27 27.80
N THR A 601 -30.88 68.48 28.60
CA THR A 601 -32.35 68.44 28.53
C THR A 601 -32.96 69.68 29.18
N THR A 602 -34.06 70.20 28.65
CA THR A 602 -34.82 71.35 29.22
C THR A 602 -36.10 70.92 29.94
N LYS A 603 -36.45 69.65 29.86
CA LYS A 603 -37.62 69.00 30.47
C LYS A 603 -37.35 67.49 30.56
N SER A 604 -38.16 66.77 31.35
CA SER A 604 -38.18 65.31 31.28
C SER A 604 -38.66 64.85 29.90
N LEU A 605 -38.03 63.80 29.40
CA LEU A 605 -38.40 63.13 28.15
C LEU A 605 -39.28 61.93 28.50
N ASP A 606 -40.21 61.62 27.60
CA ASP A 606 -41.23 60.57 27.72
C ASP A 606 -41.22 59.89 26.33
N ARG A 607 -40.84 58.61 26.32
CA ARG A 607 -40.62 57.79 25.13
C ARG A 607 -41.95 57.53 24.43
N GLU A 608 -43.00 57.22 25.18
CA GLU A 608 -44.35 56.88 24.68
C GLU A 608 -44.90 58.03 23.83
N ARG A 609 -44.47 59.25 24.15
CA ARG A 609 -44.80 60.43 23.37
C ARG A 609 -43.85 60.65 22.19
N ILE A 610 -42.53 60.64 22.41
CA ILE A 610 -41.51 60.86 21.38
C ILE A 610 -40.28 60.00 21.69
N SER A 611 -40.13 58.90 20.94
CA SER A 611 -39.05 57.93 21.11
C SER A 611 -37.69 58.35 20.53
N ALA A 612 -37.65 59.34 19.65
CA ALA A 612 -36.40 59.84 19.07
C ALA A 612 -36.46 61.32 18.65
N TYR A 613 -35.34 62.01 18.83
CA TYR A 613 -35.11 63.39 18.42
C TYR A 613 -34.00 63.47 17.38
N ARG A 614 -34.15 64.40 16.42
CA ARG A 614 -33.10 64.75 15.45
C ARG A 614 -32.78 66.23 15.57
N ILE A 615 -31.57 66.54 16.03
CA ILE A 615 -31.12 67.89 16.36
C ILE A 615 -30.02 68.32 15.40
N LEU A 616 -30.17 69.47 14.77
CA LEU A 616 -29.15 70.05 13.89
C LEU A 616 -28.29 71.04 14.68
N VAL A 617 -27.00 70.77 14.75
CA VAL A 617 -26.00 71.58 15.46
C VAL A 617 -25.06 72.22 14.46
N VAL A 618 -24.76 73.50 14.69
CA VAL A 618 -23.73 74.24 13.97
C VAL A 618 -22.54 74.45 14.90
N VAL A 619 -21.34 74.26 14.37
CA VAL A 619 -20.07 74.63 15.01
C VAL A 619 -19.34 75.64 14.12
N GLU A 620 -18.75 76.66 14.72
CA GLU A 620 -17.99 77.72 14.06
C GLU A 620 -16.61 77.85 14.71
N ASP A 621 -15.58 78.03 13.88
CA ASP A 621 -14.20 78.28 14.29
C ASP A 621 -13.97 79.75 14.72
N ALA A 622 -12.74 80.08 15.12
CA ALA A 622 -12.34 81.44 15.50
C ALA A 622 -11.62 82.18 14.35
N GLY A 623 -11.85 81.77 13.10
CA GLY A 623 -11.15 82.26 11.92
C GLY A 623 -11.30 83.76 11.67
N PHE A 624 -10.20 84.44 11.33
CA PHE A 624 -10.19 85.84 10.88
C PHE A 624 -9.57 85.96 9.48
N PRO A 625 -10.16 86.71 8.52
CA PRO A 625 -11.27 87.67 8.65
C PRO A 625 -12.68 87.07 8.53
N MET A 626 -12.82 85.80 8.15
CA MET A 626 -14.11 85.10 8.10
C MET A 626 -14.00 83.75 8.81
N PRO A 627 -14.83 83.48 9.83
CA PRO A 627 -14.90 82.16 10.44
C PRO A 627 -15.65 81.18 9.53
N LEU A 628 -15.29 79.90 9.61
CA LEU A 628 -15.98 78.82 8.89
C LEU A 628 -16.87 78.03 9.85
N SER A 629 -18.03 77.62 9.34
CA SER A 629 -19.00 76.84 10.09
C SER A 629 -19.32 75.51 9.42
N SER A 630 -19.51 74.46 10.22
CA SER A 630 -20.01 73.17 9.78
C SER A 630 -21.30 72.82 10.51
N THR A 631 -22.20 72.09 9.85
CA THR A 631 -23.47 71.64 10.43
C THR A 631 -23.50 70.12 10.48
N THR A 632 -23.90 69.56 11.63
CA THR A 632 -24.10 68.13 11.82
C THR A 632 -25.45 67.83 12.47
N ALA A 633 -25.95 66.61 12.29
CA ALA A 633 -27.18 66.14 12.92
C ALA A 633 -26.84 65.17 14.07
N ILE A 634 -27.39 65.42 15.24
CA ILE A 634 -27.36 64.50 16.39
C ILE A 634 -28.71 63.81 16.44
N HIS A 635 -28.67 62.48 16.46
CA HIS A 635 -29.83 61.65 16.72
C HIS A 635 -29.81 61.27 18.20
N ILE A 636 -30.87 61.57 18.93
CA ILE A 636 -31.00 61.22 20.34
C ILE A 636 -32.16 60.26 20.46
N LYS A 637 -31.90 59.07 20.96
CA LYS A 637 -32.92 58.07 21.22
C LYS A 637 -33.30 58.13 22.71
N VAL A 638 -34.60 58.08 22.98
CA VAL A 638 -35.13 58.04 24.35
C VAL A 638 -35.28 56.57 24.72
N LEU A 639 -34.59 56.13 25.77
CA LEU A 639 -34.66 54.76 26.25
C LEU A 639 -35.85 54.59 27.19
N ASP A 640 -36.50 53.45 27.03
CA ASP A 640 -37.66 52.99 27.78
C ASP A 640 -37.34 52.67 29.25
N GLU A 641 -38.25 53.02 30.15
CA GLU A 641 -38.36 52.50 31.51
C GLU A 641 -39.75 51.90 31.68
N ASN A 642 -39.87 50.70 32.30
CA ASN A 642 -41.18 50.14 32.62
C ASN A 642 -41.91 51.04 33.63
N ASP A 643 -42.74 51.95 33.12
CA ASP A 643 -43.49 52.95 33.86
C ASP A 643 -44.99 52.96 33.51
N ASN A 644 -45.40 52.17 32.51
CA ASN A 644 -46.80 52.00 32.13
C ASN A 644 -47.35 50.66 32.64
N PRO A 645 -48.56 50.66 33.24
CA PRO A 645 -49.16 49.41 33.70
C PRO A 645 -49.78 48.63 32.54
N PRO A 646 -49.74 47.28 32.57
CA PRO A 646 -50.32 46.45 31.54
C PRO A 646 -51.83 46.60 31.43
N LEU A 647 -52.36 46.46 30.22
CA LEU A 647 -53.77 46.54 29.88
C LEU A 647 -54.33 45.16 29.48
N PRO A 648 -55.53 44.79 29.96
CA PRO A 648 -56.14 43.53 29.59
C PRO A 648 -56.61 43.56 28.13
N ARG A 649 -56.37 42.46 27.40
CA ARG A 649 -56.83 42.30 26.01
C ARG A 649 -57.58 41.00 25.75
N ASN A 650 -58.39 41.03 24.70
CA ASN A 650 -59.12 39.87 24.20
C ASN A 650 -58.35 39.25 23.03
N ILE A 651 -57.90 38.00 23.19
CA ILE A 651 -57.05 37.31 22.23
C ILE A 651 -57.84 36.17 21.58
N PHE A 652 -57.93 36.19 20.25
CA PHE A 652 -58.59 35.13 19.47
C PHE A 652 -57.55 34.23 18.82
N ILE A 653 -57.40 33.00 19.31
CA ILE A 653 -56.47 32.02 18.77
C ILE A 653 -57.21 31.09 17.80
N GLU A 654 -56.92 31.22 16.51
CA GLU A 654 -57.51 30.43 15.45
C GLU A 654 -56.60 29.24 15.10
N VAL A 655 -56.87 28.08 15.70
CA VAL A 655 -56.09 26.85 15.49
C VAL A 655 -56.66 26.05 14.31
N LYS A 656 -55.92 26.02 13.20
CA LYS A 656 -56.23 25.28 11.98
C LYS A 656 -55.30 24.08 11.88
N TYR A 657 -55.84 22.87 11.81
CA TYR A 657 -55.03 21.65 11.73
C TYR A 657 -55.48 20.75 10.57
N PHE A 658 -54.53 20.07 9.94
CA PHE A 658 -54.82 19.18 8.82
C PHE A 658 -55.09 17.75 9.31
N GLY A 659 -56.13 17.11 8.78
CA GLY A 659 -56.44 15.72 9.08
C GLY A 659 -57.38 15.53 10.27
N SER A 660 -57.13 14.49 11.09
CA SER A 660 -58.06 14.06 12.15
C SER A 660 -57.90 14.80 13.48
N SER A 661 -56.69 15.22 13.84
CA SER A 661 -56.39 15.84 15.14
C SER A 661 -55.22 16.81 15.08
N PHE A 662 -55.26 17.84 15.92
CA PHE A 662 -54.12 18.69 16.24
C PHE A 662 -53.18 17.95 17.20
N GLN A 663 -51.88 17.99 16.94
CA GLN A 663 -50.87 17.23 17.69
C GLN A 663 -50.41 17.92 18.98
N GLY A 664 -50.88 19.14 19.26
CA GLY A 664 -50.44 19.93 20.40
C GLY A 664 -49.20 20.77 20.10
N GLY A 665 -48.80 21.62 21.07
CA GLY A 665 -47.68 22.55 20.95
C GLY A 665 -48.04 23.97 21.42
N MET A 666 -47.10 24.90 21.28
CA MET A 666 -47.34 26.32 21.50
C MET A 666 -48.37 26.84 20.47
N ILE A 667 -49.37 27.57 20.95
CA ILE A 667 -50.45 28.14 20.14
C ILE A 667 -50.49 29.68 20.17
N GLY A 668 -49.53 30.32 20.86
CA GLY A 668 -49.34 31.76 20.85
C GLY A 668 -48.94 32.37 22.18
N ASN A 669 -48.30 33.53 22.14
CA ASN A 669 -48.03 34.35 23.31
C ASN A 669 -49.27 35.18 23.72
N VAL A 670 -49.67 35.07 24.98
CA VAL A 670 -50.89 35.66 25.55
C VAL A 670 -50.61 36.76 26.58
N HIS A 671 -49.44 37.39 26.48
CA HIS A 671 -49.07 38.56 27.28
C HIS A 671 -50.10 39.70 27.11
N PRO A 672 -50.23 40.62 28.09
CA PRO A 672 -51.15 41.75 28.03
C PRO A 672 -50.69 42.79 27.00
N GLU A 673 -51.56 43.75 26.70
CA GLU A 673 -51.17 44.92 25.91
C GLU A 673 -50.43 45.88 26.82
N ASP A 674 -49.24 46.31 26.40
CA ASP A 674 -48.43 47.28 27.12
C ASP A 674 -47.89 48.34 26.15
N HIS A 675 -47.73 49.56 26.64
CA HIS A 675 -47.15 50.66 25.86
C HIS A 675 -45.62 50.68 25.97
N ASP A 676 -45.07 50.00 26.98
CA ASP A 676 -43.64 49.83 27.17
C ASP A 676 -43.08 48.88 26.11
N GLU A 677 -41.91 49.21 25.56
CA GLU A 677 -41.24 48.42 24.52
C GLU A 677 -40.49 47.23 25.13
N PHE A 678 -40.01 47.39 26.37
CA PHE A 678 -39.26 46.38 27.10
C PHE A 678 -39.95 46.03 28.40
N ASP A 679 -40.68 44.92 28.36
CA ASP A 679 -41.43 44.47 29.51
C ASP A 679 -41.40 42.95 29.70
N THR A 680 -41.35 42.51 30.97
CA THR A 680 -41.25 41.08 31.33
C THR A 680 -42.53 40.62 32.01
N PHE A 681 -43.30 39.80 31.29
CA PHE A 681 -44.60 39.31 31.76
C PHE A 681 -44.53 37.89 32.30
N SER A 682 -45.17 37.68 33.45
CA SER A 682 -45.45 36.36 34.01
C SER A 682 -46.95 36.05 33.90
N CYS A 683 -47.31 34.94 33.24
CA CYS A 683 -48.70 34.57 33.04
C CYS A 683 -49.10 33.26 33.74
N VAL A 684 -50.32 33.23 34.29
CA VAL A 684 -50.91 32.07 34.96
C VAL A 684 -52.36 31.88 34.52
N ILE A 685 -52.74 30.65 34.15
CA ILE A 685 -54.13 30.32 33.82
C ILE A 685 -54.98 30.37 35.11
N ARG A 686 -55.95 31.28 35.16
CA ARG A 686 -56.90 31.40 36.28
C ARG A 686 -58.16 30.58 36.09
N ASN A 687 -58.67 30.52 34.86
CA ASN A 687 -59.89 29.79 34.55
C ASN A 687 -59.82 29.18 33.15
N GLY A 688 -60.31 27.95 32.98
CA GLY A 688 -60.25 27.20 31.73
C GLY A 688 -59.86 25.73 31.94
N PRO A 689 -59.85 24.90 30.88
CA PRO A 689 -59.49 23.49 30.98
C PRO A 689 -57.97 23.31 31.12
N VAL A 690 -57.48 23.38 32.36
CA VAL A 690 -56.04 23.27 32.73
C VAL A 690 -55.37 21.94 32.37
N ASN A 691 -56.13 20.90 32.06
CA ASN A 691 -55.58 19.63 31.53
C ASN A 691 -55.26 19.72 30.02
N MET A 692 -55.82 20.72 29.34
CA MET A 692 -55.68 20.93 27.91
C MET A 692 -54.74 22.09 27.59
N PHE A 693 -54.72 23.12 28.43
CA PHE A 693 -53.85 24.29 28.25
C PHE A 693 -52.86 24.43 29.40
N SER A 694 -51.62 24.76 29.06
CA SER A 694 -50.56 25.06 30.02
C SER A 694 -49.79 26.31 29.61
N ILE A 695 -49.23 27.01 30.60
CA ILE A 695 -48.27 28.10 30.38
C ILE A 695 -47.00 27.71 31.15
N PRO A 696 -45.83 27.59 30.48
CA PRO A 696 -44.56 27.35 31.15
C PRO A 696 -44.25 28.45 32.18
N ASN A 697 -43.62 28.08 33.29
CA ASN A 697 -43.38 29.01 34.39
C ASN A 697 -42.52 30.20 33.96
N GLY A 698 -42.93 31.42 34.33
CA GLY A 698 -42.22 32.65 33.97
C GLY A 698 -42.38 33.06 32.51
N THR A 699 -43.37 32.52 31.78
CA THR A 699 -43.65 32.88 30.39
C THR A 699 -45.11 33.28 30.21
N CYS A 700 -45.45 33.76 29.01
CA CYS A 700 -46.82 33.97 28.56
C CYS A 700 -47.15 33.12 27.32
N GLU A 701 -46.40 32.06 27.06
CA GLU A 701 -46.67 31.16 25.95
C GLU A 701 -47.80 30.20 26.32
N LEU A 702 -48.92 30.26 25.58
CA LEU A 702 -50.01 29.32 25.76
C LEU A 702 -49.73 28.05 24.95
N TRP A 703 -49.69 26.92 25.64
CA TRP A 703 -49.50 25.60 25.06
C TRP A 703 -50.79 24.80 25.10
N SER A 704 -51.01 23.99 24.06
CA SER A 704 -52.16 23.11 23.91
C SER A 704 -51.72 21.64 23.88
N SER A 705 -52.43 20.80 24.62
CA SER A 705 -52.41 19.34 24.44
C SER A 705 -53.01 18.94 23.08
N PRO A 706 -52.77 17.70 22.59
CA PRO A 706 -53.41 17.19 21.39
C PRO A 706 -54.94 17.27 21.47
N PHE A 707 -55.60 17.67 20.36
CA PHE A 707 -57.05 17.87 20.33
C PHE A 707 -57.68 17.29 19.06
N GLN A 708 -58.85 16.68 19.19
CA GLN A 708 -59.62 16.10 18.09
C GLN A 708 -61.04 16.69 18.06
N GLY A 709 -61.39 17.39 16.99
CA GLY A 709 -62.73 17.92 16.74
C GLY A 709 -62.75 19.41 16.44
N GLU A 710 -63.95 19.99 16.38
CA GLU A 710 -64.15 21.44 16.29
C GLU A 710 -64.76 21.93 17.61
N ALA A 711 -64.10 22.87 18.28
CA ALA A 711 -64.57 23.46 19.53
C ALA A 711 -63.95 24.83 19.79
N THR A 712 -64.64 25.67 20.56
CA THR A 712 -64.12 26.94 21.06
C THR A 712 -64.03 26.88 22.58
N PHE A 713 -62.86 27.18 23.12
CA PHE A 713 -62.60 27.25 24.55
C PHE A 713 -62.34 28.70 24.97
N ASN A 714 -62.77 29.05 26.18
CA ASN A 714 -62.46 30.33 26.80
C ASN A 714 -61.49 30.07 27.96
N VAL A 715 -60.37 30.78 27.96
CA VAL A 715 -59.31 30.69 28.96
C VAL A 715 -59.07 32.10 29.49
N THR A 716 -59.11 32.27 30.81
CA THR A 716 -58.74 33.52 31.47
C THR A 716 -57.33 33.36 32.02
N VAL A 717 -56.42 34.22 31.57
CA VAL A 717 -55.02 34.23 31.98
C VAL A 717 -54.77 35.50 32.76
N GLU A 718 -54.27 35.37 33.98
CA GLU A 718 -53.74 36.49 34.75
C GLU A 718 -52.29 36.71 34.33
N ALA A 719 -51.95 37.93 33.97
CA ALA A 719 -50.60 38.35 33.63
C ALA A 719 -50.15 39.43 34.60
N ALA A 720 -48.87 39.43 34.97
CA ALA A 720 -48.25 40.44 35.81
C ALA A 720 -46.91 40.89 35.20
N ASP A 721 -46.68 42.19 35.21
CA ASP A 721 -45.35 42.80 35.12
C ASP A 721 -44.59 42.60 36.46
N GLU A 722 -43.27 42.76 36.47
CA GLU A 722 -42.46 42.57 37.70
C GLU A 722 -42.74 43.64 38.79
N LEU A 723 -43.61 44.62 38.51
CA LEU A 723 -43.96 45.80 39.33
C LEU A 723 -45.30 45.69 40.10
N GLN A 724 -45.99 44.54 40.00
CA GLN A 724 -47.20 44.14 40.77
C GLN A 724 -48.56 44.59 40.24
N PHE A 725 -48.71 44.96 38.95
CA PHE A 725 -50.03 45.19 38.35
C PHE A 725 -50.52 43.95 37.61
N THR A 726 -51.43 43.19 38.22
CA THR A 726 -52.03 42.00 37.59
C THR A 726 -53.22 42.38 36.70
N VAL A 727 -53.24 41.91 35.45
CA VAL A 727 -54.39 42.02 34.54
C VAL A 727 -54.88 40.67 34.06
N ASN A 728 -56.17 40.59 33.71
CA ASN A 728 -56.81 39.36 33.23
C ASN A 728 -57.10 39.45 31.73
N ASN A 729 -56.36 38.69 30.94
CA ASN A 729 -56.62 38.50 29.52
C ASN A 729 -57.71 37.44 29.31
N SER A 730 -58.58 37.69 28.32
CA SER A 730 -59.58 36.70 27.89
C SER A 730 -59.17 36.10 26.55
N ILE A 731 -58.83 34.81 26.57
CA ILE A 731 -58.32 34.08 25.41
C ILE A 731 -59.42 33.15 24.89
N TYR A 732 -59.75 33.28 23.61
CA TYR A 732 -60.71 32.43 22.90
C TYR A 732 -59.95 31.53 21.93
N VAL A 733 -59.81 30.24 22.27
CA VAL A 733 -59.11 29.26 21.43
C VAL A 733 -60.11 28.49 20.57
N ASN A 734 -60.03 28.64 19.26
CA ASN A 734 -60.95 28.07 18.28
C ASN A 734 -60.27 27.01 17.41
N TYR A 735 -60.59 25.73 17.65
CA TYR A 735 -60.07 24.60 16.86
C TYR A 735 -60.97 24.32 15.67
N LYS A 736 -60.37 24.28 14.48
CA LYS A 736 -61.07 23.91 13.24
C LYS A 736 -60.17 23.12 12.31
N GLY A 737 -60.52 21.85 12.08
CA GLY A 737 -59.79 20.97 11.18
C GLY A 737 -60.11 21.20 9.71
N PHE A 738 -59.14 20.97 8.82
CA PHE A 738 -59.32 20.96 7.38
C PHE A 738 -58.75 19.68 6.74
N THR A 739 -59.27 19.32 5.57
CA THR A 739 -58.98 18.04 4.90
C THR A 739 -58.66 18.27 3.42
N ASN A 740 -58.30 17.19 2.71
CA ASN A 740 -58.13 17.22 1.26
C ASN A 740 -59.35 17.78 0.51
N ALA A 741 -60.56 17.61 1.04
CA ALA A 741 -61.76 18.21 0.46
C ALA A 741 -61.74 19.76 0.57
N SER A 742 -61.16 20.32 1.63
CA SER A 742 -60.97 21.76 1.77
C SER A 742 -59.95 22.30 0.75
N ILE A 743 -58.86 21.55 0.55
CA ILE A 743 -57.80 21.90 -0.40
C ILE A 743 -58.31 21.86 -1.85
N ASN A 744 -59.02 20.80 -2.21
CA ASN A 744 -59.56 20.62 -3.57
C ASN A 744 -60.56 21.72 -3.96
N SER A 745 -61.26 22.28 -2.98
CA SER A 745 -62.23 23.38 -3.13
C SER A 745 -61.67 24.75 -2.70
N CYS A 746 -60.33 24.88 -2.60
CA CYS A 746 -59.68 26.09 -2.11
C CYS A 746 -59.79 27.26 -3.09
N ILE A 747 -60.02 28.44 -2.54
CA ILE A 747 -60.01 29.75 -3.18
C ILE A 747 -58.88 30.56 -2.55
N LEU A 748 -58.16 31.29 -3.38
CA LEU A 748 -57.02 32.11 -3.00
C LEU A 748 -57.39 33.59 -3.07
N PHE A 749 -57.19 34.30 -1.96
CA PHE A 749 -57.35 35.75 -1.88
C PHE A 749 -55.99 36.40 -1.64
N TYR A 750 -55.56 37.25 -2.55
CA TYR A 750 -54.35 38.05 -2.38
C TYR A 750 -54.73 39.44 -1.90
N VAL A 751 -54.25 39.83 -0.72
CA VAL A 751 -54.60 41.08 -0.05
C VAL A 751 -53.36 41.97 0.00
N SER A 752 -53.42 43.16 -0.59
CA SER A 752 -52.31 44.12 -0.62
C SER A 752 -52.27 44.90 0.70
N LEU A 753 -51.40 44.50 1.63
CA LEU A 753 -51.24 45.12 2.95
C LEU A 753 -49.77 45.27 3.33
N SER A 754 -49.50 46.23 4.20
CA SER A 754 -48.17 46.59 4.70
C SER A 754 -47.57 45.53 5.63
N SER A 755 -48.39 44.89 6.48
CA SER A 755 -47.92 43.96 7.51
C SER A 755 -48.94 42.87 7.83
N MET A 756 -48.46 41.64 8.07
CA MET A 756 -49.25 40.51 8.58
C MET A 756 -49.88 40.82 9.94
N GLU A 757 -49.12 41.49 10.80
CA GLU A 757 -49.53 41.84 12.16
C GLU A 757 -50.69 42.86 12.16
N GLU A 758 -50.62 43.88 11.29
CA GLU A 758 -51.70 44.86 11.11
C GLU A 758 -52.99 44.18 10.63
N PHE A 759 -52.86 43.23 9.69
CA PHE A 759 -53.96 42.47 9.15
C PHE A 759 -54.64 41.63 10.23
N LEU A 760 -53.87 40.83 10.98
CA LEU A 760 -54.40 39.97 12.04
C LEU A 760 -54.99 40.79 13.19
N SER A 761 -54.35 41.89 13.59
CA SER A 761 -54.80 42.74 14.71
C SER A 761 -56.13 43.44 14.45
N SER A 762 -56.36 43.95 13.23
CA SER A 762 -57.49 44.86 12.98
C SER A 762 -58.43 44.51 11.82
N LYS A 763 -58.01 43.64 10.89
CA LYS A 763 -58.72 43.40 9.62
C LYS A 763 -59.23 41.96 9.47
N TYR A 764 -58.50 40.95 9.94
CA TYR A 764 -58.79 39.54 9.70
C TYR A 764 -60.19 39.14 10.13
N LEU A 765 -60.62 39.47 11.36
CA LEU A 765 -61.97 39.13 11.85
C LEU A 765 -63.07 39.81 11.00
N ARG A 766 -62.83 41.03 10.52
CA ARG A 766 -63.76 41.74 9.62
C ARG A 766 -63.81 41.07 8.25
N PHE A 767 -62.67 40.61 7.74
CA PHE A 767 -62.57 39.85 6.49
C PHE A 767 -63.33 38.53 6.58
N VAL A 768 -63.09 37.71 7.61
CA VAL A 768 -63.82 36.44 7.82
C VAL A 768 -65.33 36.70 7.93
N LYS A 769 -65.74 37.72 8.68
CA LYS A 769 -67.16 38.10 8.81
C LYS A 769 -67.78 38.55 7.49
N ALA A 770 -67.06 39.33 6.67
CA ALA A 770 -67.51 39.74 5.35
C ALA A 770 -67.62 38.55 4.39
N LEU A 771 -66.66 37.64 4.45
CA LEU A 771 -66.66 36.40 3.66
C LEU A 771 -67.82 35.49 4.06
N ASP A 772 -68.04 35.27 5.36
CA ASP A 772 -69.20 34.54 5.87
C ASP A 772 -70.51 35.19 5.41
N SER A 773 -70.63 36.52 5.50
CA SER A 773 -71.82 37.26 5.09
C SER A 773 -72.12 37.11 3.59
N LEU A 774 -71.08 37.06 2.75
CA LEU A 774 -71.22 36.86 1.30
C LEU A 774 -71.88 35.52 0.97
N PHE A 775 -71.49 34.45 1.68
CA PHE A 775 -71.99 33.10 1.44
C PHE A 775 -73.18 32.71 2.34
N ASN A 776 -73.54 33.55 3.31
CA ASN A 776 -74.66 33.32 4.24
C ASN A 776 -76.03 33.21 3.55
N LEU A 777 -76.20 33.76 2.35
CA LEU A 777 -77.43 33.67 1.54
C LEU A 777 -77.85 32.24 1.22
N GLN A 778 -76.94 31.26 1.32
CA GLN A 778 -77.21 29.83 1.11
C GLN A 778 -76.96 28.97 2.36
N ALA A 779 -76.99 29.56 3.57
CA ALA A 779 -76.61 28.91 4.83
C ALA A 779 -75.24 28.19 4.72
N SER A 780 -74.33 28.80 3.95
CA SER A 780 -73.00 28.25 3.69
C SER A 780 -72.03 28.72 4.76
N LYS A 781 -71.16 27.82 5.24
CA LYS A 781 -70.11 28.15 6.21
C LYS A 781 -68.80 28.36 5.47
N THR A 782 -68.16 29.51 5.68
CA THR A 782 -66.82 29.74 5.14
C THR A 782 -65.77 29.25 6.12
N HIS A 783 -64.60 28.94 5.58
CA HIS A 783 -63.50 28.42 6.35
C HIS A 783 -62.21 28.92 5.77
N VAL A 784 -61.62 29.94 6.40
CA VAL A 784 -60.23 30.30 6.20
C VAL A 784 -59.37 29.33 7.01
N PHE A 785 -58.46 28.62 6.33
CA PHE A 785 -57.66 27.55 6.93
C PHE A 785 -56.15 27.71 6.69
N GLY A 786 -55.77 28.73 5.93
CA GLY A 786 -54.36 29.07 5.73
C GLY A 786 -54.19 30.54 5.43
N ILE A 787 -53.02 31.05 5.81
CA ILE A 787 -52.55 32.40 5.56
C ILE A 787 -51.04 32.31 5.31
N LYS A 788 -50.53 33.11 4.37
CA LYS A 788 -49.09 33.18 4.05
C LYS A 788 -48.74 34.58 3.54
N GLN A 789 -47.62 35.14 3.96
CA GLN A 789 -47.10 36.38 3.37
C GLN A 789 -46.29 36.06 2.11
N ILE A 790 -46.54 36.79 1.02
CA ILE A 790 -45.84 36.67 -0.27
C ILE A 790 -45.48 38.09 -0.73
N GLY A 791 -44.23 38.49 -0.51
CA GLY A 791 -43.78 39.86 -0.78
C GLY A 791 -44.61 40.91 0.00
N LYS A 792 -45.28 41.80 -0.73
CA LYS A 792 -46.17 42.85 -0.18
C LYS A 792 -47.65 42.44 -0.13
N GLU A 793 -47.95 41.15 -0.32
CA GLU A 793 -49.30 40.62 -0.29
C GLU A 793 -49.47 39.54 0.77
N ILE A 794 -50.68 39.44 1.31
CA ILE A 794 -51.10 38.38 2.22
C ILE A 794 -52.04 37.46 1.45
N LEU A 795 -51.65 36.19 1.33
CA LEU A 795 -52.41 35.15 0.67
C LEU A 795 -53.26 34.38 1.69
N LEU A 796 -54.58 34.37 1.50
CA LEU A 796 -55.54 33.63 2.32
C LEU A 796 -56.12 32.45 1.54
N LEU A 797 -56.17 31.30 2.21
CA LEU A 797 -56.76 30.06 1.69
C LEU A 797 -58.10 29.85 2.36
N ALA A 798 -59.17 29.87 1.56
CA ALA A 798 -60.52 29.67 2.03
C ALA A 798 -61.26 28.60 1.25
N ALA A 799 -62.16 27.89 1.92
CA ALA A 799 -63.12 26.99 1.31
C ALA A 799 -64.53 27.26 1.83
N VAL A 800 -65.54 27.00 1.00
CA VAL A 800 -66.95 27.28 1.32
C VAL A 800 -67.75 25.99 1.28
N LYS A 801 -68.49 25.71 2.35
CA LYS A 801 -69.46 24.60 2.42
C LYS A 801 -70.87 25.12 2.22
N ASN A 802 -71.69 24.43 1.44
CA ASN A 802 -73.13 24.70 1.34
C ASN A 802 -73.90 24.27 2.61
N TYR A 803 -75.22 24.51 2.64
CA TYR A 803 -76.10 24.12 3.76
C TYR A 803 -76.12 22.61 4.07
N ASN A 804 -75.77 21.76 3.10
CA ASN A 804 -75.64 20.31 3.28
C ASN A 804 -74.24 19.89 3.80
N GLY A 805 -73.35 20.84 4.06
CA GLY A 805 -71.98 20.59 4.51
C GLY A 805 -71.01 20.15 3.40
N GLN A 806 -71.43 20.18 2.13
CA GLN A 806 -70.58 19.84 0.97
C GLN A 806 -69.82 21.07 0.48
N TYR A 807 -68.56 20.90 0.10
CA TYR A 807 -67.75 22.00 -0.43
C TYR A 807 -68.25 22.43 -1.82
N LEU A 808 -68.35 23.74 -2.04
CA LEU A 808 -68.55 24.32 -3.37
C LEU A 808 -67.31 24.05 -4.23
N SER A 809 -67.48 23.99 -5.56
CA SER A 809 -66.32 23.90 -6.45
C SER A 809 -65.52 25.21 -6.40
N LYS A 810 -64.19 25.10 -6.54
CA LYS A 810 -63.27 26.24 -6.50
C LYS A 810 -63.60 27.28 -7.57
N GLU A 811 -64.10 26.88 -8.74
CA GLU A 811 -64.48 27.78 -9.83
C GLU A 811 -65.73 28.58 -9.48
N VAL A 812 -66.76 27.93 -8.92
CA VAL A 812 -68.01 28.59 -8.51
C VAL A 812 -67.73 29.57 -7.38
N ALA A 813 -67.01 29.12 -6.36
CA ALA A 813 -66.76 29.94 -5.19
C ALA A 813 -65.78 31.09 -5.48
N SER A 814 -64.77 30.88 -6.33
CA SER A 814 -63.92 31.95 -6.86
C SER A 814 -64.73 32.93 -7.71
N GLY A 815 -65.63 32.45 -8.59
CA GLY A 815 -66.47 33.30 -9.43
C GLY A 815 -67.40 34.22 -8.63
N ILE A 816 -68.06 33.69 -7.59
CA ILE A 816 -68.92 34.47 -6.68
C ILE A 816 -68.09 35.52 -5.94
N SER A 817 -66.92 35.12 -5.42
CA SER A 817 -66.02 36.01 -4.67
C SER A 817 -65.49 37.14 -5.54
N THR A 818 -65.04 36.85 -6.77
CA THR A 818 -64.58 37.85 -7.74
C THR A 818 -65.70 38.80 -8.14
N GLY A 819 -66.92 38.30 -8.36
CA GLY A 819 -68.08 39.13 -8.68
C GLY A 819 -68.47 40.11 -7.56
N HIS A 820 -68.13 39.81 -6.30
CA HIS A 820 -68.44 40.63 -5.13
C HIS A 820 -67.21 41.25 -4.46
N LYS A 821 -66.06 41.28 -5.14
CA LYS A 821 -64.78 41.81 -4.62
C LYS A 821 -64.93 43.17 -3.93
N LYS A 822 -65.60 44.14 -4.57
CA LYS A 822 -65.80 45.49 -4.01
C LYS A 822 -66.59 45.50 -2.69
N SER A 823 -67.54 44.57 -2.53
CA SER A 823 -68.31 44.44 -1.29
C SER A 823 -67.46 43.83 -0.17
N LEU A 824 -66.62 42.84 -0.51
CA LEU A 824 -65.67 42.25 0.43
C LEU A 824 -64.66 43.30 0.92
N GLU A 825 -64.08 44.09 0.01
CA GLU A 825 -63.15 45.18 0.34
C GLU A 825 -63.79 46.24 1.24
N ALA A 826 -65.02 46.69 0.91
CA ALA A 826 -65.73 47.71 1.69
C ALA A 826 -66.08 47.24 3.11
N GLN A 827 -66.50 45.98 3.29
CA GLN A 827 -66.90 45.46 4.61
C GLN A 827 -65.71 45.08 5.48
N SER A 828 -64.61 44.63 4.88
CA SER A 828 -63.41 44.19 5.59
C SER A 828 -62.36 45.29 5.78
N ASN A 829 -62.46 46.39 5.02
CA ASN A 829 -61.48 47.46 4.96
C ASN A 829 -60.07 46.96 4.59
N VAL A 830 -60.02 46.05 3.60
CA VAL A 830 -58.80 45.52 2.99
C VAL A 830 -58.82 45.78 1.48
N THR A 831 -57.65 45.79 0.86
CA THR A 831 -57.52 45.86 -0.60
C THR A 831 -57.17 44.48 -1.12
N ILE A 832 -58.01 43.91 -1.98
CA ILE A 832 -57.77 42.60 -2.57
C ILE A 832 -57.11 42.86 -3.92
N SER A 833 -55.90 42.35 -4.20
CA SER A 833 -55.31 42.48 -5.53
C SER A 833 -56.05 41.59 -6.52
N HIS A 834 -56.14 40.30 -6.22
CA HIS A 834 -56.83 39.33 -7.06
C HIS A 834 -57.38 38.13 -6.27
N ILE A 835 -58.39 37.48 -6.86
CA ILE A 835 -59.06 36.28 -6.32
C ILE A 835 -58.97 35.21 -7.41
N THR A 836 -58.39 34.06 -7.08
CA THR A 836 -58.18 32.97 -8.04
C THR A 836 -58.37 31.59 -7.40
N SER A 837 -58.57 30.58 -8.23
CA SER A 837 -58.49 29.17 -7.84
C SER A 837 -57.22 28.47 -8.33
N ASP A 838 -56.43 29.15 -9.16
CA ASP A 838 -55.15 28.69 -9.70
C ASP A 838 -54.04 29.69 -9.35
N PRO A 839 -53.07 29.33 -8.50
CA PRO A 839 -51.96 30.20 -8.14
C PRO A 839 -51.01 30.48 -9.31
N CYS A 840 -50.99 29.65 -10.36
CA CYS A 840 -50.09 29.84 -11.50
C CYS A 840 -50.62 30.83 -12.54
N ILE A 841 -51.89 31.27 -12.42
CA ILE A 841 -52.52 32.13 -13.44
C ILE A 841 -51.87 33.52 -13.55
N THR A 842 -51.24 33.99 -12.47
CA THR A 842 -50.54 35.28 -12.42
C THR A 842 -49.08 35.19 -12.81
N ASN A 843 -48.60 34.02 -13.26
CA ASN A 843 -47.20 33.72 -13.55
C ASN A 843 -46.26 34.19 -12.42
N PRO A 844 -46.38 33.60 -11.22
CA PRO A 844 -45.58 34.03 -10.06
C PRO A 844 -44.08 33.71 -10.20
N CYS A 845 -43.69 32.85 -11.13
CA CYS A 845 -42.30 32.48 -11.37
C CYS A 845 -41.62 33.43 -12.36
N GLN A 846 -40.39 33.84 -12.06
CA GLN A 846 -39.57 34.75 -12.85
C GLN A 846 -38.71 34.00 -13.87
N ASN A 847 -38.01 34.73 -14.74
CA ASN A 847 -37.00 34.19 -15.68
C ASN A 847 -37.48 33.01 -16.55
N LYS A 848 -38.76 33.01 -16.97
CA LYS A 848 -39.41 31.95 -17.77
C LYS A 848 -39.47 30.58 -17.07
N ALA A 849 -39.35 30.56 -15.75
CA ALA A 849 -39.55 29.36 -14.96
C ALA A 849 -40.98 28.80 -15.10
N THR A 850 -41.10 27.49 -14.91
CA THR A 850 -42.40 26.81 -15.04
C THR A 850 -43.07 26.75 -13.67
N CYS A 851 -44.29 27.31 -13.57
CA CYS A 851 -45.10 27.24 -12.36
C CYS A 851 -45.87 25.92 -12.30
N SER A 852 -45.70 25.18 -11.22
CA SER A 852 -46.47 23.97 -10.95
C SER A 852 -47.33 24.17 -9.71
N LYS A 853 -48.66 24.02 -9.86
CA LYS A 853 -49.59 24.08 -8.74
C LYS A 853 -49.43 22.83 -7.88
N ASN A 854 -48.88 22.98 -6.68
CA ASN A 854 -48.76 21.92 -5.70
C ASN A 854 -49.05 22.50 -4.31
N ILE A 855 -50.17 22.10 -3.70
CA ILE A 855 -50.49 22.50 -2.33
C ILE A 855 -49.93 21.45 -1.39
N TYR A 856 -48.69 21.66 -0.95
CA TYR A 856 -48.05 20.83 0.08
C TYR A 856 -48.33 21.41 1.46
N ILE A 857 -48.71 20.55 2.39
CA ILE A 857 -48.95 20.89 3.78
C ILE A 857 -47.84 20.25 4.59
N SER A 858 -47.00 21.08 5.21
CA SER A 858 -45.96 20.63 6.13
C SER A 858 -46.59 20.06 7.41
N GLN A 859 -45.84 19.20 8.11
CA GLN A 859 -46.19 18.81 9.46
C GLN A 859 -45.85 19.90 10.49
N GLU A 860 -44.99 20.85 10.12
CA GLU A 860 -44.61 21.99 10.95
C GLU A 860 -45.74 23.01 11.04
N VAL A 861 -46.01 23.48 12.26
CA VAL A 861 -47.06 24.44 12.56
C VAL A 861 -46.46 25.83 12.70
N ALA A 862 -46.98 26.80 11.94
CA ALA A 862 -46.65 28.20 12.11
C ALA A 862 -47.64 28.86 13.08
N VAL A 863 -47.11 29.67 13.99
CA VAL A 863 -47.87 30.52 14.91
C VAL A 863 -47.62 31.97 14.48
N LEU A 864 -48.64 32.62 13.93
CA LEU A 864 -48.56 34.02 13.51
C LEU A 864 -49.22 34.90 14.57
N GLU A 865 -48.41 35.70 15.25
CA GLU A 865 -48.83 36.49 16.40
C GLU A 865 -49.26 37.91 16.02
N SER A 866 -50.19 38.46 16.79
CA SER A 866 -50.65 39.85 16.67
C SER A 866 -51.42 40.27 17.93
N MET A 867 -51.79 41.56 18.01
CA MET A 867 -52.42 42.11 19.21
C MET A 867 -53.81 41.55 19.52
N ALA A 868 -54.55 41.06 18.51
CA ALA A 868 -55.93 40.59 18.70
C ALA A 868 -56.16 39.15 18.23
N VAL A 869 -55.44 38.70 17.19
CA VAL A 869 -55.65 37.39 16.58
C VAL A 869 -54.32 36.66 16.46
N ILE A 870 -54.25 35.44 16.99
CA ILE A 870 -53.14 34.54 16.76
C ILE A 870 -53.61 33.45 15.80
N PHE A 871 -52.95 33.31 14.66
CA PHE A 871 -53.34 32.33 13.65
C PHE A 871 -52.36 31.17 13.64
N VAL A 872 -52.83 29.99 14.06
CA VAL A 872 -52.01 28.78 14.16
C VAL A 872 -52.39 27.85 13.02
N SER A 873 -51.46 27.56 12.11
CA SER A 873 -51.73 26.59 11.05
C SER A 873 -50.47 25.92 10.51
N PRO A 874 -50.57 24.69 9.98
CA PRO A 874 -49.47 24.06 9.25
C PRO A 874 -48.89 24.99 8.20
N GLN A 875 -47.56 25.01 8.06
CA GLN A 875 -46.90 25.68 6.95
C GLN A 875 -47.35 25.08 5.62
N LYS A 876 -47.45 25.92 4.59
CA LYS A 876 -47.99 25.53 3.29
C LYS A 876 -47.13 26.08 2.16
N GLU A 877 -46.90 25.22 1.18
CA GLU A 877 -46.47 25.62 -0.16
C GLU A 877 -47.66 25.46 -1.08
N ILE A 878 -47.92 26.44 -1.94
CA ILE A 878 -49.17 26.55 -2.71
C ILE A 878 -48.92 26.32 -4.21
N PHE A 879 -47.69 26.57 -4.62
CA PHE A 879 -47.09 26.29 -5.92
C PHE A 879 -45.57 26.22 -5.74
N ASN A 880 -44.89 25.62 -6.70
CA ASN A 880 -43.44 25.65 -6.82
C ASN A 880 -43.02 26.11 -8.22
N CYS A 881 -41.90 26.82 -8.28
CA CYS A 881 -41.28 27.27 -9.52
C CYS A 881 -40.13 26.34 -9.86
N THR A 882 -40.13 25.75 -11.07
CA THR A 882 -38.97 25.01 -11.56
C THR A 882 -38.10 25.93 -12.40
N CYS A 883 -36.92 26.24 -11.85
CA CYS A 883 -36.00 27.20 -12.45
C CYS A 883 -35.29 26.62 -13.67
N PRO A 884 -35.16 27.39 -14.76
CA PRO A 884 -34.25 27.06 -15.85
C PRO A 884 -32.80 27.03 -15.35
N SER A 885 -31.92 26.35 -16.07
CA SER A 885 -30.48 26.40 -15.81
C SER A 885 -29.98 27.84 -15.76
N GLY A 886 -29.12 28.15 -14.78
CA GLY A 886 -28.56 29.50 -14.55
C GLY A 886 -29.39 30.40 -13.62
N PHE A 887 -30.54 29.93 -13.10
CA PHE A 887 -31.35 30.68 -12.14
C PHE A 887 -31.67 29.86 -10.88
N SER A 888 -31.78 30.54 -9.75
CA SER A 888 -32.11 29.97 -8.44
C SER A 888 -33.11 30.88 -7.69
N GLY A 889 -33.47 30.51 -6.45
CA GLY A 889 -34.49 31.21 -5.67
C GLY A 889 -35.88 30.56 -5.74
N SER A 890 -36.75 30.93 -4.79
CA SER A 890 -38.08 30.31 -4.63
C SER A 890 -39.06 30.67 -5.75
N PHE A 891 -38.83 31.79 -6.41
CA PHE A 891 -39.52 32.26 -7.60
C PHE A 891 -38.62 32.26 -8.85
N CYS A 892 -37.41 31.69 -8.76
CA CYS A 892 -36.38 31.73 -9.80
C CYS A 892 -35.93 33.17 -10.15
N GLU A 893 -35.90 34.03 -9.14
CA GLU A 893 -35.57 35.45 -9.21
C GLU A 893 -34.06 35.72 -9.23
N ASP A 894 -33.27 34.79 -8.74
CA ASP A 894 -31.83 34.96 -8.55
C ASP A 894 -31.06 34.40 -9.74
N ASP A 895 -30.16 35.20 -10.31
CA ASP A 895 -29.21 34.79 -11.33
C ASP A 895 -28.04 34.05 -10.68
N ILE A 896 -27.66 32.88 -11.21
CA ILE A 896 -26.49 32.14 -10.71
C ILE A 896 -25.26 32.74 -11.38
N ASP A 897 -24.34 33.30 -10.61
CA ASP A 897 -23.08 33.79 -11.16
C ASP A 897 -22.14 32.62 -11.47
N GLU A 898 -22.13 32.15 -12.72
CA GLU A 898 -21.25 31.04 -13.12
C GLU A 898 -19.77 31.44 -13.20
N CYS A 899 -19.44 32.72 -13.07
CA CYS A 899 -18.05 33.19 -13.06
C CYS A 899 -17.36 33.07 -11.70
N GLU A 900 -18.08 32.80 -10.60
CA GLU A 900 -17.48 32.53 -9.28
C GLU A 900 -16.48 31.36 -9.31
N VAL A 901 -16.74 30.35 -10.15
CA VAL A 901 -15.87 29.17 -10.34
C VAL A 901 -14.91 29.30 -11.53
N ASN A 902 -14.91 30.46 -12.18
CA ASN A 902 -14.11 30.84 -13.35
C ASN A 902 -14.01 29.74 -14.45
N PRO A 903 -15.08 29.52 -15.23
CA PRO A 903 -15.18 28.46 -16.23
C PRO A 903 -14.25 28.68 -17.45
N CYS A 904 -13.72 29.88 -17.64
CA CYS A 904 -12.86 30.23 -18.78
C CYS A 904 -11.45 29.67 -18.62
N LYS A 905 -10.94 28.99 -19.66
CA LYS A 905 -9.59 28.42 -19.70
C LYS A 905 -8.59 29.40 -20.32
N ASN A 906 -7.29 29.07 -20.22
CA ASN A 906 -6.19 29.81 -20.84
C ASN A 906 -6.18 31.31 -20.52
N ASN A 907 -6.44 31.67 -19.26
CA ASN A 907 -6.49 33.05 -18.79
C ASN A 907 -7.60 33.92 -19.45
N GLY A 908 -8.66 33.29 -19.99
CA GLY A 908 -9.87 33.98 -20.42
C GLY A 908 -10.58 34.68 -19.27
N THR A 909 -11.12 35.88 -19.54
CA THR A 909 -11.90 36.63 -18.55
C THR A 909 -13.36 36.21 -18.64
N CYS A 910 -13.95 35.79 -17.53
CA CYS A 910 -15.36 35.44 -17.44
C CYS A 910 -16.22 36.68 -17.18
N GLU A 911 -17.28 36.83 -17.96
CA GLU A 911 -18.34 37.81 -17.73
C GLU A 911 -19.66 37.08 -17.47
N ASN A 912 -20.25 37.29 -16.29
CA ASN A 912 -21.53 36.71 -15.95
C ASN A 912 -22.66 37.39 -16.74
N THR A 913 -23.63 36.60 -17.21
CA THR A 913 -24.80 37.07 -17.94
C THR A 913 -26.06 36.43 -17.38
N ALA A 914 -27.23 37.00 -17.65
CA ALA A 914 -28.47 36.44 -17.10
C ALA A 914 -28.73 35.00 -17.61
N GLY A 915 -28.58 34.01 -16.73
CA GLY A 915 -28.77 32.58 -16.98
C GLY A 915 -27.59 31.87 -17.67
N GLY A 916 -26.38 32.42 -17.60
CA GLY A 916 -25.18 31.83 -18.18
C GLY A 916 -23.98 32.79 -18.18
N PHE A 917 -22.89 32.43 -18.84
CA PHE A 917 -21.68 33.28 -18.86
C PHE A 917 -21.05 33.37 -20.25
N ILE A 918 -20.20 34.38 -20.44
CA ILE A 918 -19.40 34.58 -21.65
C ILE A 918 -17.92 34.62 -21.27
N CYS A 919 -17.09 33.84 -21.98
CA CYS A 919 -15.64 33.91 -21.85
C CYS A 919 -15.03 34.81 -22.93
N HIS A 920 -14.30 35.84 -22.49
CA HIS A 920 -13.48 36.68 -23.34
C HIS A 920 -12.08 36.08 -23.49
N CYS A 921 -11.79 35.54 -24.68
CA CYS A 921 -10.55 34.82 -24.93
C CYS A 921 -9.37 35.75 -25.26
N PRO A 922 -8.20 35.52 -24.66
CA PRO A 922 -6.97 36.22 -25.04
C PRO A 922 -6.51 35.83 -26.45
N ALA A 923 -5.64 36.66 -27.04
CA ALA A 923 -5.10 36.43 -28.38
C ALA A 923 -4.43 35.05 -28.48
N GLY A 924 -4.71 34.31 -29.56
CA GLY A 924 -4.28 32.92 -29.75
C GLY A 924 -5.33 31.88 -29.32
N PHE A 925 -6.39 32.25 -28.59
CA PHE A 925 -7.40 31.29 -28.11
C PHE A 925 -8.84 31.63 -28.57
N SER A 926 -9.67 30.60 -28.72
CA SER A 926 -11.06 30.70 -29.18
C SER A 926 -11.96 29.61 -28.56
N GLY A 927 -13.27 29.71 -28.82
CA GLY A 927 -14.29 28.79 -28.28
C GLY A 927 -14.99 29.32 -27.03
N THR A 928 -16.10 28.69 -26.63
CA THR A 928 -16.96 29.16 -25.52
C THR A 928 -16.28 29.13 -24.15
N PHE A 929 -15.21 28.35 -24.00
CA PHE A 929 -14.38 28.26 -22.80
C PHE A 929 -12.94 28.71 -23.03
N CYS A 930 -12.63 29.33 -24.18
CA CYS A 930 -11.26 29.71 -24.57
C CYS A 930 -10.25 28.55 -24.60
N SER A 931 -10.73 27.34 -24.89
CA SER A 931 -9.92 26.11 -24.89
C SER A 931 -9.27 25.77 -26.23
N ALA A 932 -9.67 26.41 -27.33
CA ALA A 932 -9.16 26.09 -28.67
C ALA A 932 -8.07 27.08 -29.11
N ASP A 933 -6.90 26.56 -29.47
CA ASP A 933 -5.74 27.31 -29.99
C ASP A 933 -5.95 27.75 -31.46
N VAL A 934 -5.46 28.93 -31.85
CA VAL A 934 -5.69 29.57 -33.15
C VAL A 934 -4.37 29.71 -33.92
N ASP A 935 -4.15 28.86 -34.93
CA ASP A 935 -2.94 28.90 -35.78
C ASP A 935 -2.81 30.22 -36.58
N GLU A 936 -1.81 31.05 -36.20
CA GLU A 936 -1.54 32.37 -36.77
C GLU A 936 -0.91 32.32 -38.17
N CYS A 937 -0.38 31.18 -38.63
CA CYS A 937 0.23 31.05 -39.96
C CYS A 937 -0.78 30.79 -41.08
N LEU A 938 -2.04 30.49 -40.77
CA LEU A 938 -3.11 30.36 -41.77
C LEU A 938 -3.46 31.69 -42.46
N ARG A 939 -3.16 32.83 -41.83
CA ARG A 939 -3.46 34.17 -42.35
C ARG A 939 -2.25 34.92 -42.94
N VAL A 940 -1.03 34.41 -42.78
CA VAL A 940 0.21 35.09 -43.19
C VAL A 940 0.84 34.41 -44.40
N LYS A 941 1.01 35.15 -45.51
CA LYS A 941 1.76 34.71 -46.70
C LYS A 941 3.06 35.49 -46.84
N CYS A 942 4.19 34.83 -46.62
CA CYS A 942 5.51 35.41 -46.81
C CYS A 942 5.83 35.58 -48.31
N GLN A 943 6.32 36.76 -48.70
CA GLN A 943 6.74 37.03 -50.09
C GLN A 943 8.21 36.61 -50.31
N ASN A 944 8.65 36.54 -51.57
CA ASN A 944 10.02 36.14 -51.97
C ASN A 944 10.50 34.76 -51.48
N GLY A 945 9.57 33.82 -51.24
CA GLY A 945 9.87 32.43 -50.89
C GLY A 945 10.17 32.17 -49.41
N GLY A 946 9.90 33.13 -48.52
CA GLY A 946 10.04 32.94 -47.08
C GLY A 946 9.02 31.95 -46.49
N THR A 947 9.34 31.35 -45.35
CA THR A 947 8.45 30.42 -44.62
C THR A 947 7.90 31.09 -43.35
N CYS A 948 6.59 30.98 -43.10
CA CYS A 948 5.95 31.49 -41.89
C CYS A 948 6.30 30.60 -40.70
N VAL A 949 6.73 31.20 -39.59
CA VAL A 949 7.00 30.49 -38.33
C VAL A 949 6.19 31.18 -37.23
N ALA A 950 5.41 30.39 -36.49
CA ALA A 950 4.67 30.84 -35.32
C ALA A 950 5.61 30.99 -34.11
N SER A 951 5.40 32.00 -33.28
CA SER A 951 6.17 32.30 -32.07
C SER A 951 5.24 32.84 -30.97
N ASP A 952 5.71 32.85 -29.71
CA ASP A 952 4.92 33.27 -28.54
C ASP A 952 4.36 34.70 -28.60
N ASN A 953 4.85 35.55 -29.51
CA ASN A 953 4.39 36.93 -29.74
C ASN A 953 3.81 37.16 -31.15
N GLY A 954 3.33 36.11 -31.83
CA GLY A 954 2.72 36.16 -33.16
C GLY A 954 3.53 35.38 -34.21
N SER A 955 3.32 35.66 -35.50
CA SER A 955 4.02 34.96 -36.60
C SER A 955 5.04 35.88 -37.31
N TYR A 956 6.17 35.31 -37.73
CA TYR A 956 7.18 36.02 -38.52
C TYR A 956 7.60 35.22 -39.75
N CYS A 957 8.10 35.93 -40.77
CA CYS A 957 8.56 35.33 -42.02
C CYS A 957 10.08 35.13 -42.01
N HIS A 958 10.53 33.90 -42.20
CA HIS A 958 11.95 33.59 -42.35
C HIS A 958 12.38 33.77 -43.83
N CYS A 959 13.14 34.84 -44.16
CA CYS A 959 13.62 35.13 -45.53
C CYS A 959 14.81 34.21 -45.94
N VAL A 960 15.03 34.07 -47.25
CA VAL A 960 16.16 33.32 -47.87
C VAL A 960 17.46 34.19 -47.97
N PRO A 961 18.66 33.59 -48.08
CA PRO A 961 19.94 34.32 -48.04
C PRO A 961 20.05 35.42 -49.10
N GLY A 962 20.43 36.64 -48.68
CA GLY A 962 20.51 37.83 -49.53
C GLY A 962 19.46 38.91 -49.25
N PHE A 963 18.54 38.67 -48.31
CA PHE A 963 17.53 39.62 -47.84
C PHE A 963 17.51 39.64 -46.30
N GLU A 964 17.42 40.82 -45.67
CA GLU A 964 17.40 40.97 -44.21
C GLU A 964 16.22 41.81 -43.68
N GLY A 965 15.71 41.41 -42.50
CA GLY A 965 14.71 42.13 -41.71
C GLY A 965 14.27 41.35 -40.46
N LYS A 966 14.15 42.01 -39.31
CA LYS A 966 13.66 41.43 -38.04
C LYS A 966 12.68 42.39 -37.32
N PHE A 967 11.44 41.92 -37.15
CA PHE A 967 10.39 42.28 -36.18
C PHE A 967 9.40 43.46 -36.41
N ILE A 968 8.17 43.04 -36.82
CA ILE A 968 6.81 43.21 -36.27
C ILE A 968 6.41 44.55 -35.59
N LEU A 969 5.55 45.31 -36.29
CA LEU A 969 4.16 45.60 -35.88
C LEU A 969 3.42 46.29 -37.06
N GLN A 970 2.30 45.69 -37.49
CA GLN A 970 1.33 46.15 -38.49
C GLN A 970 1.68 45.99 -40.00
N SER A 971 1.31 44.82 -40.55
CA SER A 971 0.66 44.68 -41.86
C SER A 971 1.43 44.94 -43.18
N LYS A 972 2.77 44.82 -43.23
CA LYS A 972 3.54 44.61 -44.49
C LYS A 972 5.02 44.32 -44.20
N ASP A 973 5.43 43.05 -44.17
CA ASP A 973 6.86 42.70 -44.20
C ASP A 973 7.31 42.58 -45.66
N PHE A 974 8.05 43.59 -46.11
CA PHE A 974 8.91 43.52 -47.28
C PHE A 974 10.17 42.75 -46.85
N CYS A 975 10.61 41.71 -47.57
CA CYS A 975 12.04 41.38 -47.63
C CYS A 975 12.62 42.33 -48.70
N PRO A 976 13.11 43.55 -48.38
CA PRO A 976 13.62 44.45 -49.39
C PRO A 976 15.03 43.99 -49.79
N GLY A 977 15.36 44.13 -51.07
CA GLY A 977 16.70 43.83 -51.57
C GLY A 977 17.75 44.80 -51.07
#